data_AF-A0A1C1CXW1-F1
#
_entry.id   AF-A0A1C1CXW1-F1
#
_cell.length_a   1.000
_cell.length_b   1.000
_cell.length_c   1.000
_cell.angle_alpha   90.00
_cell.angle_beta   90.00
_cell.angle_gamma   90.00
#
_symmetry.space_group_name_H-M   'P 1'
#
loop_
_entity.id
_entity.type
_entity.pdbx_description
1 polymer ?
#
loop_
_entity_poly.entity_id
_entity_poly.type
_entity_poly.pdbx_seq_one_letter_code
_entity_poly.pdbx_strand_id
1 'polypeptide(L)'
;MSSKKRDASSWGVGVDDSEGPASTSTISDPVSSQPTSAPPQPRPGSHKSFTGPSPGSGGAGRDDPVYSQAPAGGHDQEGQSTSRVNDPVYGQPVEAEAKPRQTATQQGEGKGQVDAANDPVYSQPQASQATANDPVYAQTQPAPAASGSAGPGPGRGKISAADDPVYSQSSGGGSSSGPQTKIVADPVYGQQVPPPPPPDQRAPAPGKGNIPPADDPVYSQSTSSASSRLSQLTSQISPPQSEGSGPPQSQPNTKRARAPKKNKKKSSDPSASLPDDYSDILGHLSTLRGIAQTPDLTSRGYQRQKTSGKLWSRERIAQLLDPDTWREFGSVTGTVEWEKDAANPQTEHVRAFTPSNNPQGFGRVTDPVTGQRRAIYLTSDDFSIRSGHADGSVAIKTLYGEKLALRLKVPVVKLVDGSSGGGSVSTIMTNAYSYIPHVTTLRPVVQQLNMGIPNIGAVLGPAIGLGAARVVSTHFSVMAGDIGSLFNAGPKVVEGATFEEGLSFADLGGPDVHCRNGTIDNLAPNEAECFRQIRTVLGYLPNCGQFEPPPCVLPCADPVDREDLALRSIVPRKKSRMYNPYTIIESVVDRGSWFEIGALWGRTGITGLARLGGRPVGILSLNCEVNSGALDAMGSQKLMKMLKFCDVFNLPVVQFIDVPGYAIGTVAERTATMKWGVELGKAYYSTTTPIFSVITRRVYGVAGGIMLDSREPWMRIAWPSGNWGSLPLDGGIEVGHRHELKQIGEKEGPEAVKRRYKELEDEYIRLMNPVRTAAVFNVEEIVDPKDTRGICCRWAKHMYGLPMKERLADRASGKIHAVFT
;
A
#
# COMPACT_ATOMS: atom_id res chain seq x y z
N MET A 1 18.63 64.79 21.32
CA MET A 1 19.78 65.73 21.29
C MET A 1 21.06 64.93 21.15
N SER A 2 22.04 65.47 20.40
CA SER A 2 23.35 64.88 20.06
C SER A 2 23.38 63.87 18.90
N SER A 3 23.15 64.38 17.69
CA SER A 3 23.70 63.85 16.46
C SER A 3 25.22 64.04 16.43
N LYS A 4 26.00 62.96 16.30
CA LYS A 4 27.40 63.03 15.86
C LYS A 4 27.51 62.43 14.47
N LYS A 5 27.37 63.29 13.45
CA LYS A 5 27.94 63.07 12.12
C LYS A 5 29.46 63.13 12.27
N ARG A 6 30.18 62.12 11.78
CA ARG A 6 31.60 62.24 11.42
C ARG A 6 31.80 61.71 10.02
N ASP A 7 32.52 62.53 9.28
CA ASP A 7 32.63 62.61 7.84
C ASP A 7 33.29 61.41 7.17
N ALA A 8 32.86 61.18 5.95
CA ALA A 8 33.50 60.33 4.97
C ALA A 8 34.81 60.98 4.49
N SER A 9 35.91 60.24 4.56
CA SER A 9 37.15 60.57 3.85
C SER A 9 37.60 59.37 3.03
N SER A 10 37.53 59.54 1.73
CA SER A 10 37.85 58.63 0.63
C SER A 10 39.34 58.58 0.32
N TRP A 11 40.05 57.49 0.60
CA TRP A 11 41.36 57.12 0.00
C TRP A 11 41.58 55.64 0.31
N GLY A 12 42.08 54.74 -0.54
CA GLY A 12 42.42 54.72 -1.94
C GLY A 12 42.54 53.24 -2.35
N VAL A 13 42.31 52.97 -3.62
CA VAL A 13 42.32 51.62 -4.21
C VAL A 13 43.77 51.13 -4.30
N GLY A 14 44.15 50.21 -3.42
CA GLY A 14 45.36 49.41 -3.53
C GLY A 14 44.97 47.98 -3.91
N VAL A 15 45.09 47.67 -5.20
CA VAL A 15 45.04 46.31 -5.73
C VAL A 15 46.42 45.73 -5.47
N ASP A 16 46.52 44.77 -4.55
CA ASP A 16 47.65 43.85 -4.51
C ASP A 16 47.07 42.44 -4.35
N ASP A 17 47.08 41.75 -5.48
CA ASP A 17 46.80 40.33 -5.62
C ASP A 17 47.90 39.54 -4.92
N SER A 18 47.62 39.04 -3.73
CA SER A 18 48.40 37.95 -3.15
C SER A 18 47.46 36.92 -2.54
N GLU A 19 47.25 35.85 -3.30
CA GLU A 19 46.57 34.63 -2.91
C GLU A 19 47.09 34.11 -1.56
N GLY A 20 46.25 34.17 -0.53
CA GLY A 20 46.48 33.55 0.79
C GLY A 20 45.28 32.66 1.13
N PRO A 21 45.51 31.45 1.67
CA PRO A 21 44.57 30.35 1.55
C PRO A 21 43.31 30.56 2.39
N ALA A 22 42.17 30.22 1.79
CA ALA A 22 40.85 30.24 2.38
C ALA A 22 40.86 29.60 3.77
N SER A 23 40.57 30.44 4.78
CA SER A 23 40.29 30.03 6.14
C SER A 23 39.07 29.11 6.15
N THR A 24 39.30 27.80 6.16
CA THR A 24 38.30 26.81 6.50
C THR A 24 37.88 27.05 7.95
N SER A 25 36.73 27.70 8.13
CA SER A 25 36.02 27.76 9.40
C SER A 25 35.55 26.34 9.75
N THR A 26 36.39 25.58 10.42
CA THR A 26 36.01 24.30 11.04
C THR A 26 35.13 24.61 12.24
N ILE A 27 33.81 24.59 12.03
CA ILE A 27 32.86 24.32 13.11
C ILE A 27 33.08 22.86 13.49
N SER A 28 33.54 22.67 14.72
CA SER A 28 33.97 21.41 15.30
C SER A 28 32.89 20.34 15.23
N ASP A 29 33.23 19.18 14.63
CA ASP A 29 32.44 17.94 14.64
C ASP A 29 32.26 17.41 16.08
N PRO A 30 31.03 17.19 16.58
CA PRO A 30 30.84 16.63 17.92
C PRO A 30 30.80 15.08 17.96
N VAL A 31 31.16 14.36 16.90
CA VAL A 31 31.03 12.88 16.88
C VAL A 31 32.26 12.13 17.40
N SER A 32 33.32 12.81 17.86
CA SER A 32 34.46 12.12 18.48
C SER A 32 35.16 12.93 19.58
N SER A 33 34.55 13.00 20.76
CA SER A 33 35.29 13.35 21.99
C SER A 33 34.99 12.32 23.07
N GLN A 34 35.98 11.48 23.39
CA GLN A 34 35.92 10.56 24.52
C GLN A 34 35.78 11.32 25.85
N PRO A 35 35.02 10.79 26.82
CA PRO A 35 34.62 11.52 28.01
C PRO A 35 35.77 11.67 29.01
N THR A 36 36.16 12.91 29.27
CA THR A 36 37.03 13.26 30.40
C THR A 36 36.21 13.27 31.70
N SER A 37 36.45 12.25 32.52
CA SER A 37 36.23 12.16 33.99
C SER A 37 35.27 13.19 34.62
N ALA A 38 34.02 12.78 34.86
CA ALA A 38 33.08 13.51 35.71
C ALA A 38 33.48 13.39 37.21
N PRO A 39 33.36 14.47 38.02
CA PRO A 39 33.66 14.46 39.44
C PRO A 39 32.60 13.68 40.26
N PRO A 40 32.97 13.13 41.43
CA PRO A 40 32.15 12.16 42.15
C PRO A 40 30.93 12.81 42.80
N GLN A 41 29.74 12.29 42.49
CA GLN A 41 28.49 12.68 43.14
C GLN A 41 28.38 12.16 44.58
N PRO A 42 27.67 12.86 45.49
CA PRO A 42 27.56 12.47 46.89
C PRO A 42 26.70 11.22 47.08
N ARG A 43 27.19 10.30 47.92
CA ARG A 43 26.54 9.02 48.23
C ARG A 43 25.14 9.22 48.85
N PRO A 44 24.10 8.57 48.32
CA PRO A 44 22.75 8.63 48.88
C PRO A 44 22.65 7.79 50.17
N GLY A 45 21.91 8.33 51.13
CA GLY A 45 21.74 7.79 52.47
C GLY A 45 21.14 6.38 52.51
N SER A 46 21.65 5.62 53.48
CA SER A 46 21.34 4.24 53.80
C SER A 46 19.84 3.97 54.03
N HIS A 47 19.18 3.33 53.07
CA HIS A 47 17.92 2.63 53.32
C HIS A 47 18.21 1.27 53.97
N LYS A 48 17.68 1.09 55.18
CA LYS A 48 17.76 -0.14 55.98
C LYS A 48 17.07 -1.29 55.23
N SER A 49 17.84 -2.26 54.77
CA SER A 49 17.37 -3.51 54.20
C SER A 49 16.89 -4.46 55.30
N PHE A 50 15.61 -4.81 55.26
CA PHE A 50 15.02 -5.87 56.09
C PHE A 50 15.33 -7.22 55.43
N THR A 51 16.14 -8.05 56.09
CA THR A 51 16.56 -9.38 55.65
C THR A 51 15.53 -10.43 56.09
N GLY A 52 14.91 -11.13 55.13
CA GLY A 52 14.15 -12.37 55.32
C GLY A 52 14.82 -13.53 54.56
N PRO A 53 14.76 -14.78 55.04
CA PRO A 53 15.83 -15.76 54.83
C PRO A 53 15.71 -16.59 53.54
N SER A 54 16.86 -16.86 52.94
CA SER A 54 17.08 -17.75 51.80
C SER A 54 16.77 -19.22 52.11
N PRO A 55 16.13 -19.96 51.20
CA PRO A 55 16.16 -21.42 51.19
C PRO A 55 17.47 -21.93 50.58
N GLY A 56 18.03 -22.95 51.23
CA GLY A 56 19.38 -23.44 51.04
C GLY A 56 19.70 -24.11 49.70
N SER A 57 20.98 -23.98 49.39
CA SER A 57 21.77 -24.72 48.40
C SER A 57 21.74 -26.23 48.62
N GLY A 58 21.51 -26.98 47.54
CA GLY A 58 21.73 -28.41 47.51
C GLY A 58 22.35 -28.85 46.18
N GLY A 59 23.55 -29.44 46.26
CA GLY A 59 23.96 -30.53 45.38
C GLY A 59 24.82 -30.18 44.17
N ALA A 60 26.14 -30.18 44.38
CA ALA A 60 27.15 -30.35 43.34
C ALA A 60 27.27 -31.82 42.91
N GLY A 61 27.58 -32.05 41.62
CA GLY A 61 28.05 -33.31 41.04
C GLY A 61 28.26 -33.12 39.53
N ARG A 62 29.46 -32.73 39.10
CA ARG A 62 30.59 -33.58 38.67
C ARG A 62 30.36 -34.33 37.36
N ASP A 63 31.08 -33.83 36.35
CA ASP A 63 32.00 -34.55 35.45
C ASP A 63 31.46 -35.70 34.58
N ASP A 64 31.60 -35.48 33.26
CA ASP A 64 32.45 -36.25 32.32
C ASP A 64 31.80 -36.68 30.98
N PRO A 65 32.61 -36.91 29.92
CA PRO A 65 32.33 -36.35 28.61
C PRO A 65 32.17 -37.41 27.49
N VAL A 66 31.94 -36.90 26.27
CA VAL A 66 32.16 -37.54 24.96
C VAL A 66 31.40 -38.85 24.68
N TYR A 67 30.35 -38.75 23.85
CA TYR A 67 30.03 -39.82 22.92
C TYR A 67 30.19 -39.33 21.48
N SER A 68 31.21 -39.92 20.86
CA SER A 68 31.62 -39.88 19.48
C SER A 68 30.54 -40.41 18.53
N GLN A 69 30.54 -39.82 17.33
CA GLN A 69 29.84 -40.25 16.14
C GLN A 69 30.13 -41.71 15.77
N ALA A 70 29.10 -42.43 15.32
CA ALA A 70 29.24 -43.61 14.47
C ALA A 70 28.12 -43.62 13.41
N PRO A 71 28.40 -43.93 12.13
CA PRO A 71 27.43 -43.88 11.05
C PRO A 71 26.89 -45.28 10.72
N ALA A 72 25.61 -45.37 10.31
CA ALA A 72 25.15 -46.34 9.30
C ALA A 72 23.64 -46.21 9.08
N GLY A 73 23.27 -45.92 7.83
CA GLY A 73 22.32 -46.75 7.09
C GLY A 73 20.82 -46.65 7.40
N GLY A 74 20.09 -46.12 6.43
CA GLY A 74 18.95 -46.85 5.86
C GLY A 74 17.55 -46.40 6.26
N HIS A 75 16.85 -45.91 5.23
CA HIS A 75 15.41 -45.96 5.01
C HIS A 75 14.47 -45.06 5.84
N ASP A 76 13.99 -44.03 5.13
CA ASP A 76 12.57 -43.75 4.90
C ASP A 76 11.63 -43.92 6.09
N GLN A 77 11.44 -42.82 6.81
CA GLN A 77 10.13 -42.44 7.35
C GLN A 77 10.14 -40.92 7.62
N GLU A 78 9.59 -40.17 6.67
CA GLU A 78 9.25 -38.75 6.84
C GLU A 78 8.16 -38.60 7.90
N GLY A 79 8.55 -38.70 9.17
CA GLY A 79 7.74 -38.28 10.30
C GLY A 79 7.65 -36.75 10.31
N GLN A 80 6.54 -36.21 9.82
CA GLN A 80 6.18 -34.80 9.99
C GLN A 80 6.13 -34.46 11.48
N SER A 81 7.21 -33.88 12.00
CA SER A 81 7.24 -33.26 13.32
C SER A 81 6.37 -32.01 13.28
N THR A 82 5.12 -32.14 13.70
CA THR A 82 4.21 -31.03 13.93
C THR A 82 4.67 -30.28 15.18
N SER A 83 5.52 -29.27 15.01
CA SER A 83 5.76 -28.29 16.05
C SER A 83 4.50 -27.44 16.23
N ARG A 84 3.71 -27.79 17.26
CA ARG A 84 2.57 -26.99 17.72
C ARG A 84 3.08 -25.64 18.21
N VAL A 85 3.01 -24.64 17.34
CA VAL A 85 3.04 -23.23 17.75
C VAL A 85 1.67 -22.94 18.34
N ASN A 86 1.60 -22.84 19.66
CA ASN A 86 0.41 -22.43 20.39
C ASN A 86 0.10 -20.96 20.04
N ASP A 87 -0.95 -20.74 19.27
CA ASP A 87 -1.51 -19.42 19.00
C ASP A 87 -2.27 -18.93 20.25
N PRO A 88 -1.85 -17.83 20.91
CA PRO A 88 -2.41 -17.41 22.19
C PRO A 88 -3.76 -16.68 22.10
N VAL A 89 -4.43 -16.66 20.94
CA VAL A 89 -5.68 -15.87 20.79
C VAL A 89 -6.96 -16.70 20.93
N TYR A 90 -6.93 -18.03 20.80
CA TYR A 90 -8.16 -18.84 20.78
C TYR A 90 -8.17 -20.07 21.73
N GLY A 91 -7.43 -20.01 22.83
CA GLY A 91 -7.56 -20.99 23.91
C GLY A 91 -8.91 -20.85 24.62
N GLN A 92 -9.93 -21.55 24.13
CA GLN A 92 -11.23 -21.62 24.80
C GLN A 92 -11.06 -22.21 26.21
N PRO A 93 -11.54 -21.54 27.27
CA PRO A 93 -11.51 -22.08 28.62
C PRO A 93 -12.52 -23.23 28.71
N VAL A 94 -11.99 -24.42 29.00
CA VAL A 94 -12.79 -25.60 29.34
C VAL A 94 -13.54 -25.30 30.65
N GLU A 95 -14.86 -25.36 30.58
CA GLU A 95 -15.77 -25.21 31.71
C GLU A 95 -15.43 -26.22 32.82
N ALA A 96 -14.80 -25.73 33.89
CA ALA A 96 -14.63 -26.52 35.11
C ALA A 96 -15.89 -26.37 35.96
N GLU A 97 -16.65 -27.46 36.06
CA GLU A 97 -17.83 -27.62 36.92
C GLU A 97 -17.54 -27.17 38.37
N ALA A 98 -18.10 -26.03 38.76
CA ALA A 98 -18.02 -25.52 40.13
C ALA A 98 -19.04 -26.26 41.01
N LYS A 99 -18.54 -27.17 41.87
CA LYS A 99 -19.32 -27.77 42.96
C LYS A 99 -19.80 -26.70 43.96
N PRO A 100 -21.02 -26.81 44.49
CA PRO A 100 -21.66 -25.74 45.26
C PRO A 100 -21.04 -25.64 46.66
N ARG A 101 -20.40 -24.52 46.95
CA ARG A 101 -19.93 -24.17 48.30
C ARG A 101 -20.99 -23.36 49.01
N GLN A 102 -21.39 -23.87 50.17
CA GLN A 102 -22.45 -23.36 51.04
C GLN A 102 -22.20 -21.91 51.46
N THR A 103 -23.28 -21.13 51.34
CA THR A 103 -23.46 -19.75 51.78
C THR A 103 -23.32 -19.63 53.30
N ALA A 104 -22.22 -19.04 53.76
CA ALA A 104 -22.14 -18.45 55.09
C ALA A 104 -22.30 -16.93 54.94
N THR A 105 -23.47 -16.46 55.35
CA THR A 105 -23.86 -15.05 55.52
C THR A 105 -22.87 -14.31 56.42
N GLN A 106 -22.18 -13.32 55.86
CA GLN A 106 -21.66 -12.17 56.63
C GLN A 106 -22.23 -10.90 55.99
N GLN A 107 -23.22 -10.34 56.69
CA GLN A 107 -23.54 -8.92 56.72
C GLN A 107 -22.23 -8.20 57.14
N GLY A 108 -21.76 -7.12 56.55
CA GLY A 108 -22.37 -6.08 55.74
C GLY A 108 -21.71 -4.80 56.24
N GLU A 109 -21.04 -4.03 55.38
CA GLU A 109 -20.69 -2.63 55.68
C GLU A 109 -20.15 -1.93 54.42
N GLY A 110 -20.78 -0.80 54.06
CA GLY A 110 -20.12 0.33 53.40
C GLY A 110 -19.95 0.34 51.88
N LYS A 111 -21.03 0.32 51.08
CA LYS A 111 -20.97 0.80 49.69
C LYS A 111 -20.93 2.33 49.68
N GLY A 112 -19.73 2.91 49.64
CA GLY A 112 -19.53 4.33 49.36
C GLY A 112 -19.84 4.64 47.90
N GLN A 113 -20.97 5.28 47.64
CA GLN A 113 -21.34 5.80 46.33
C GLN A 113 -20.80 7.24 46.25
N VAL A 114 -19.71 7.45 45.51
CA VAL A 114 -19.17 8.80 45.27
C VAL A 114 -19.91 9.39 44.09
N ASP A 115 -20.63 10.48 44.35
CA ASP A 115 -21.38 11.22 43.34
C ASP A 115 -20.42 11.82 42.31
N ALA A 116 -20.67 11.61 41.01
CA ALA A 116 -19.73 11.93 39.93
C ALA A 116 -19.36 13.42 39.84
N ALA A 117 -20.16 14.29 40.47
CA ALA A 117 -19.84 15.71 40.64
C ALA A 117 -18.58 15.98 41.49
N ASN A 118 -18.17 15.02 42.32
CA ASN A 118 -16.99 15.12 43.18
C ASN A 118 -15.81 14.26 42.70
N ASP A 119 -15.93 13.59 41.56
CA ASP A 119 -14.80 12.88 40.95
C ASP A 119 -13.86 13.89 40.25
N PRO A 120 -12.58 14.01 40.67
CA PRO A 120 -11.67 15.01 40.16
C PRO A 120 -11.41 14.94 38.66
N VAL A 121 -11.77 13.85 37.99
CA VAL A 121 -11.57 13.65 36.54
C VAL A 121 -12.63 14.37 35.68
N TYR A 122 -13.85 14.61 36.18
CA TYR A 122 -14.99 15.00 35.33
C TYR A 122 -15.55 16.42 35.53
N SER A 123 -14.93 17.26 36.36
CA SER A 123 -15.40 18.64 36.55
C SER A 123 -14.95 19.56 35.39
N GLN A 124 -15.53 19.39 34.20
CA GLN A 124 -15.42 20.39 33.11
C GLN A 124 -16.56 21.41 33.22
N PRO A 125 -16.27 22.73 33.12
CA PRO A 125 -17.30 23.76 33.12
C PRO A 125 -18.12 23.68 31.84
N GLN A 126 -19.45 23.72 31.99
CA GLN A 126 -20.43 23.76 30.90
C GLN A 126 -20.12 24.89 29.93
N ALA A 127 -19.48 24.56 28.80
CA ALA A 127 -19.35 25.46 27.68
C ALA A 127 -20.72 25.61 27.00
N SER A 128 -21.17 26.86 26.93
CA SER A 128 -22.37 27.33 26.24
C SER A 128 -22.54 26.66 24.88
N GLN A 129 -23.76 26.18 24.63
CA GLN A 129 -24.28 25.61 23.38
C GLN A 129 -23.61 26.18 22.12
N ALA A 130 -22.51 25.55 21.69
CA ALA A 130 -22.01 25.71 20.35
C ALA A 130 -22.77 24.70 19.49
N THR A 131 -23.68 25.20 18.67
CA THR A 131 -24.38 24.47 17.62
C THR A 131 -23.41 23.54 16.90
N ALA A 132 -23.72 22.23 16.94
CA ALA A 132 -22.99 21.18 16.24
C ALA A 132 -23.06 21.44 14.72
N ASN A 133 -22.14 22.26 14.22
CA ASN A 133 -21.86 22.33 12.80
C ASN A 133 -20.93 21.16 12.49
N ASP A 134 -21.52 20.11 11.96
CA ASP A 134 -20.87 18.95 11.35
C ASP A 134 -19.77 19.41 10.36
N PRO A 135 -18.47 19.25 10.67
CA PRO A 135 -17.40 19.90 9.92
C PRO A 135 -16.96 19.10 8.68
N VAL A 136 -17.86 18.37 8.01
CA VAL A 136 -17.54 17.69 6.73
C VAL A 136 -18.23 18.33 5.51
N TYR A 137 -19.25 19.17 5.68
CA TYR A 137 -19.93 19.82 4.55
C TYR A 137 -20.26 21.29 4.81
N ALA A 138 -19.24 22.17 4.68
CA ALA A 138 -19.48 23.61 4.55
C ALA A 138 -18.73 24.13 3.31
N GLN A 139 -19.49 24.26 2.22
CA GLN A 139 -19.07 24.87 0.97
C GLN A 139 -18.70 26.34 1.18
N THR A 140 -17.60 26.77 0.57
CA THR A 140 -17.41 28.14 0.08
C THR A 140 -16.74 28.09 -1.30
N GLN A 141 -17.56 28.07 -2.35
CA GLN A 141 -17.25 28.74 -3.62
C GLN A 141 -17.84 30.16 -3.53
N PRO A 142 -17.16 31.22 -4.02
CA PRO A 142 -17.09 31.46 -5.46
C PRO A 142 -15.77 32.08 -5.97
N ALA A 143 -15.29 31.60 -7.10
CA ALA A 143 -14.32 32.30 -7.94
C ALA A 143 -14.99 32.65 -9.29
N PRO A 144 -15.16 33.94 -9.65
CA PRO A 144 -15.65 34.31 -10.96
C PRO A 144 -14.54 34.84 -11.89
N ALA A 145 -14.59 34.30 -13.11
CA ALA A 145 -14.24 34.92 -14.39
C ALA A 145 -12.77 35.23 -14.72
N ALA A 146 -12.14 34.30 -15.44
CA ALA A 146 -11.31 34.65 -16.59
C ALA A 146 -11.71 33.74 -17.77
N SER A 147 -12.40 34.35 -18.72
CA SER A 147 -12.86 33.78 -19.99
C SER A 147 -11.68 33.48 -20.91
N GLY A 148 -11.53 32.22 -21.33
CA GLY A 148 -10.63 31.80 -22.39
C GLY A 148 -11.27 30.66 -23.16
N SER A 149 -11.87 30.98 -24.31
CA SER A 149 -12.55 30.07 -25.21
C SER A 149 -11.57 29.11 -25.91
N ALA A 150 -11.77 27.80 -25.75
CA ALA A 150 -11.22 26.77 -26.64
C ALA A 150 -12.34 25.77 -26.97
N GLY A 151 -12.48 25.47 -28.27
CA GLY A 151 -13.64 24.84 -28.91
C GLY A 151 -13.88 23.35 -28.60
N PRO A 152 -14.93 22.76 -29.22
CA PRO A 152 -15.67 21.65 -28.66
C PRO A 152 -15.02 20.28 -28.94
N GLY A 153 -14.66 19.56 -27.89
CA GLY A 153 -14.36 18.12 -27.92
C GLY A 153 -15.65 17.28 -27.76
N PRO A 154 -15.69 16.04 -28.28
CA PRO A 154 -16.92 15.31 -28.53
C PRO A 154 -17.60 14.84 -27.25
N GLY A 155 -18.93 14.97 -27.24
CA GLY A 155 -19.80 14.74 -26.09
C GLY A 155 -19.68 13.33 -25.51
N ARG A 156 -19.36 13.26 -24.20
CA ARG A 156 -19.54 12.07 -23.37
C ARG A 156 -21.03 11.84 -23.15
N GLY A 157 -21.59 10.84 -23.82
CA GLY A 157 -22.93 10.33 -23.52
C GLY A 157 -22.94 9.71 -22.12
N LYS A 158 -23.72 10.27 -21.20
CA LYS A 158 -24.09 9.62 -19.95
C LYS A 158 -25.20 8.61 -20.26
N ILE A 159 -24.90 7.32 -20.24
CA ILE A 159 -25.92 6.28 -20.27
C ILE A 159 -26.47 6.16 -18.85
N SER A 160 -27.79 6.24 -18.71
CA SER A 160 -28.51 6.04 -17.45
C SER A 160 -28.29 4.60 -16.97
N ALA A 161 -28.13 4.38 -15.67
CA ALA A 161 -27.92 3.04 -15.09
C ALA A 161 -29.05 2.04 -15.41
N ALA A 162 -30.21 2.52 -15.88
CA ALA A 162 -31.31 1.67 -16.35
C ALA A 162 -31.06 1.02 -17.74
N ASP A 163 -30.09 1.52 -18.52
CA ASP A 163 -29.78 1.04 -19.87
C ASP A 163 -28.46 0.24 -19.93
N ASP A 164 -27.96 -0.27 -18.80
CA ASP A 164 -26.77 -1.14 -18.72
C ASP A 164 -27.19 -2.63 -18.71
N PRO A 165 -27.03 -3.40 -19.81
CA PRO A 165 -27.54 -4.76 -19.92
C PRO A 165 -26.59 -5.83 -19.36
N VAL A 166 -25.74 -5.50 -18.39
CA VAL A 166 -25.25 -6.56 -17.48
C VAL A 166 -26.45 -6.89 -16.58
N TYR A 167 -26.88 -8.15 -16.55
CA TYR A 167 -27.98 -8.68 -15.70
C TYR A 167 -29.42 -8.61 -16.25
N SER A 168 -29.67 -9.19 -17.42
CA SER A 168 -31.01 -9.69 -17.77
C SER A 168 -31.14 -11.17 -17.35
N GLN A 169 -31.67 -11.44 -16.16
CA GLN A 169 -32.34 -12.72 -15.90
C GLN A 169 -33.84 -12.48 -15.91
N SER A 170 -34.52 -13.20 -16.80
CA SER A 170 -35.97 -13.29 -16.90
C SER A 170 -36.58 -13.65 -15.55
N SER A 171 -37.46 -12.78 -15.05
CA SER A 171 -38.36 -13.08 -13.94
C SER A 171 -39.32 -14.19 -14.35
N GLY A 172 -38.92 -15.43 -14.06
CA GLY A 172 -39.80 -16.59 -14.14
C GLY A 172 -40.91 -16.43 -13.13
N GLY A 173 -42.14 -16.29 -13.63
CA GLY A 173 -43.35 -16.25 -12.82
C GLY A 173 -43.49 -17.53 -11.99
N GLY A 174 -43.28 -17.38 -10.68
CA GLY A 174 -43.56 -18.39 -9.67
C GLY A 174 -44.64 -17.87 -8.73
N SER A 175 -45.76 -18.57 -8.73
CA SER A 175 -47.01 -18.28 -8.04
C SER A 175 -46.88 -17.94 -6.55
N SER A 176 -47.68 -16.95 -6.15
CA SER A 176 -48.07 -16.54 -4.81
C SER A 176 -48.16 -17.66 -3.76
N SER A 177 -47.43 -17.51 -2.67
CA SER A 177 -47.89 -17.95 -1.34
C SER A 177 -47.57 -16.85 -0.32
N GLY A 178 -48.57 -16.55 0.51
CA GLY A 178 -48.67 -15.32 1.31
C GLY A 178 -47.61 -15.15 2.42
N PRO A 179 -47.55 -13.95 3.02
CA PRO A 179 -46.39 -13.50 3.77
C PRO A 179 -46.42 -14.03 5.21
N GLN A 180 -45.42 -14.83 5.58
CA GLN A 180 -45.04 -14.98 6.96
C GLN A 180 -43.87 -14.05 7.24
N THR A 181 -44.19 -12.87 7.80
CA THR A 181 -43.24 -11.94 8.40
C THR A 181 -42.49 -12.62 9.53
N LYS A 182 -41.32 -13.21 9.22
CA LYS A 182 -40.30 -13.52 10.22
C LYS A 182 -39.38 -12.32 10.33
N ILE A 183 -39.54 -11.61 11.44
CA ILE A 183 -38.66 -10.55 11.91
C ILE A 183 -37.30 -11.19 12.20
N VAL A 184 -36.32 -10.96 11.33
CA VAL A 184 -34.93 -11.34 11.58
C VAL A 184 -34.26 -10.15 12.25
N ALA A 185 -33.89 -10.33 13.51
CA ALA A 185 -33.13 -9.34 14.28
C ALA A 185 -31.67 -9.36 13.82
N ASP A 186 -31.18 -8.20 13.36
CA ASP A 186 -29.76 -7.98 13.09
C ASP A 186 -28.98 -8.00 14.43
N PRO A 187 -27.97 -8.87 14.59
CA PRO A 187 -27.32 -9.10 15.88
C PRO A 187 -26.31 -8.03 16.31
N VAL A 188 -26.14 -6.89 15.61
CA VAL A 188 -25.15 -5.89 16.05
C VAL A 188 -25.75 -4.54 16.44
N TYR A 189 -26.81 -4.05 15.79
CA TYR A 189 -27.39 -2.74 16.11
C TYR A 189 -28.93 -2.74 16.03
N GLY A 190 -29.58 -3.07 17.14
CA GLY A 190 -31.03 -3.12 17.26
C GLY A 190 -31.72 -1.75 17.30
N GLN A 191 -31.68 -0.98 16.21
CA GLN A 191 -32.54 0.19 16.01
C GLN A 191 -33.52 -0.02 14.87
N GLN A 192 -34.80 0.07 15.21
CA GLN A 192 -35.95 -0.11 14.31
C GLN A 192 -36.12 1.12 13.41
N VAL A 193 -35.82 0.99 12.11
CA VAL A 193 -36.15 2.02 11.12
C VAL A 193 -37.56 1.73 10.56
N PRO A 194 -38.53 2.65 10.66
CA PRO A 194 -39.88 2.44 10.15
C PRO A 194 -39.92 2.40 8.61
N PRO A 195 -40.82 1.60 8.00
CA PRO A 195 -40.83 1.36 6.56
C PRO A 195 -41.31 2.60 5.78
N PRO A 196 -40.74 2.83 4.57
CA PRO A 196 -41.10 3.97 3.73
C PRO A 196 -42.51 3.84 3.12
N PRO A 197 -43.17 4.96 2.79
CA PRO A 197 -44.54 4.97 2.26
C PRO A 197 -44.60 4.45 0.82
N PRO A 198 -45.75 3.86 0.40
CA PRO A 198 -45.90 3.19 -0.89
C PRO A 198 -45.88 4.17 -2.07
N PRO A 199 -45.28 3.80 -3.21
CA PRO A 199 -45.07 4.70 -4.34
C PRO A 199 -46.34 4.94 -5.16
N ASP A 200 -46.54 6.20 -5.54
CA ASP A 200 -47.63 6.69 -6.38
C ASP A 200 -47.59 6.05 -7.78
N GLN A 201 -48.66 5.32 -8.11
CA GLN A 201 -48.86 4.69 -9.41
C GLN A 201 -49.34 5.73 -10.42
N ARG A 202 -48.51 6.12 -11.40
CA ARG A 202 -48.94 6.56 -12.74
C ARG A 202 -47.75 6.92 -13.64
N ALA A 203 -47.46 6.06 -14.62
CA ALA A 203 -47.10 6.41 -16.01
C ALA A 203 -46.72 5.14 -16.82
N PRO A 204 -46.90 5.12 -18.16
CA PRO A 204 -47.28 3.91 -18.89
C PRO A 204 -46.11 3.11 -19.48
N ALA A 205 -46.44 1.86 -19.83
CA ALA A 205 -45.56 0.79 -20.30
C ALA A 205 -44.64 1.16 -21.49
N PRO A 206 -43.32 0.90 -21.39
CA PRO A 206 -42.38 1.09 -22.50
C PRO A 206 -42.38 -0.10 -23.48
N GLY A 207 -42.08 0.22 -24.74
CA GLY A 207 -42.23 -0.64 -25.90
C GLY A 207 -41.36 -1.90 -25.91
N LYS A 208 -41.94 -2.98 -26.44
CA LYS A 208 -41.31 -4.29 -26.64
C LYS A 208 -40.26 -4.22 -27.76
N GLY A 209 -38.98 -4.23 -27.39
CA GLY A 209 -37.90 -4.57 -28.31
C GLY A 209 -37.94 -6.06 -28.63
N ASN A 210 -38.33 -6.41 -29.86
CA ASN A 210 -38.26 -7.78 -30.38
C ASN A 210 -36.85 -8.07 -30.88
N ILE A 211 -36.03 -8.76 -30.09
CA ILE A 211 -34.89 -9.51 -30.61
C ILE A 211 -35.19 -10.99 -30.39
N PRO A 212 -35.35 -11.79 -31.45
CA PRO A 212 -35.64 -13.22 -31.33
C PRO A 212 -34.48 -13.97 -30.64
N PRO A 213 -34.76 -15.04 -29.86
CA PRO A 213 -33.76 -15.79 -29.08
C PRO A 213 -32.61 -16.44 -29.88
N ALA A 214 -32.62 -16.35 -31.21
CA ALA A 214 -31.56 -16.89 -32.07
C ALA A 214 -30.26 -16.05 -32.01
N ASP A 215 -30.34 -14.79 -31.56
CA ASP A 215 -29.18 -13.89 -31.47
C ASP A 215 -28.64 -13.69 -30.04
N ASP A 216 -29.02 -14.56 -29.08
CA ASP A 216 -28.49 -14.58 -27.71
C ASP A 216 -27.50 -15.75 -27.50
N PRO A 217 -26.17 -15.51 -27.56
CA PRO A 217 -25.17 -16.56 -27.48
C PRO A 217 -24.92 -17.08 -26.05
N VAL A 218 -25.72 -16.69 -25.04
CA VAL A 218 -25.70 -17.38 -23.74
C VAL A 218 -26.31 -18.79 -23.85
N TYR A 219 -27.10 -19.09 -24.89
CA TYR A 219 -27.72 -20.41 -25.06
C TYR A 219 -27.49 -21.10 -26.42
N SER A 220 -26.75 -20.51 -27.35
CA SER A 220 -26.45 -21.15 -28.64
C SER A 220 -25.09 -21.85 -28.67
N GLN A 221 -24.83 -22.78 -27.76
CA GLN A 221 -23.94 -23.90 -28.04
C GLN A 221 -24.66 -25.20 -27.68
N SER A 222 -25.28 -25.72 -28.74
CA SER A 222 -25.62 -27.12 -29.01
C SER A 222 -25.26 -28.10 -27.91
N THR A 223 -26.32 -28.76 -27.43
CA THR A 223 -26.34 -30.10 -26.85
C THR A 223 -25.34 -31.06 -27.54
N SER A 224 -24.07 -31.05 -27.13
CA SER A 224 -23.22 -32.23 -27.29
C SER A 224 -23.59 -33.16 -26.13
N SER A 225 -24.68 -33.90 -26.31
CA SER A 225 -25.10 -34.92 -25.38
C SER A 225 -23.92 -35.85 -25.11
N ALA A 226 -23.82 -36.37 -23.88
CA ALA A 226 -22.79 -37.33 -23.46
C ALA A 226 -22.67 -38.56 -24.39
N SER A 227 -23.61 -38.75 -25.32
CA SER A 227 -23.54 -39.73 -26.41
C SER A 227 -22.35 -39.52 -27.37
N SER A 228 -21.92 -38.28 -27.67
CA SER A 228 -20.80 -38.06 -28.61
C SER A 228 -19.44 -38.45 -28.03
N ARG A 229 -19.27 -38.38 -26.70
CA ARG A 229 -18.07 -38.88 -26.03
C ARG A 229 -18.07 -40.40 -25.92
N LEU A 230 -19.24 -41.04 -25.86
CA LEU A 230 -19.33 -42.50 -25.85
C LEU A 230 -19.02 -43.10 -27.24
N SER A 231 -19.45 -42.44 -28.34
CA SER A 231 -19.16 -42.92 -29.70
C SER A 231 -17.68 -42.83 -30.09
N GLN A 232 -16.93 -41.86 -29.54
CA GLN A 232 -15.47 -41.80 -29.76
C GLN A 232 -14.69 -42.89 -29.01
N LEU A 233 -15.24 -43.43 -27.92
CA LEU A 233 -14.64 -44.54 -27.19
C LEU A 233 -15.01 -45.91 -27.80
N THR A 234 -16.15 -46.02 -28.48
CA THR A 234 -16.55 -47.30 -29.10
C THR A 234 -15.86 -47.58 -30.44
N SER A 235 -15.37 -46.55 -31.15
CA SER A 235 -14.72 -46.75 -32.46
C SER A 235 -13.29 -47.31 -32.38
N GLN A 236 -12.73 -47.53 -31.18
CA GLN A 236 -11.40 -48.15 -31.02
C GLN A 236 -11.45 -49.64 -30.65
N ILE A 237 -12.64 -50.24 -30.56
CA ILE A 237 -12.78 -51.68 -30.29
C ILE A 237 -13.80 -52.26 -31.27
N SER A 238 -13.38 -52.55 -32.50
CA SER A 238 -14.13 -53.44 -33.40
C SER A 238 -13.16 -54.17 -34.34
N PRO A 239 -13.13 -55.51 -34.34
CA PRO A 239 -12.21 -56.32 -35.15
C PRO A 239 -12.69 -56.47 -36.61
N PRO A 240 -11.78 -56.81 -37.54
CA PRO A 240 -12.01 -56.66 -38.97
C PRO A 240 -12.84 -57.81 -39.54
N GLN A 241 -13.96 -57.47 -40.18
CA GLN A 241 -14.73 -58.39 -41.01
C GLN A 241 -14.25 -58.36 -42.46
N SER A 242 -14.20 -59.57 -42.99
CA SER A 242 -13.71 -59.99 -44.29
C SER A 242 -14.81 -60.03 -45.36
N GLU A 243 -14.32 -60.11 -46.60
CA GLU A 243 -14.97 -60.62 -47.81
C GLU A 243 -15.79 -59.66 -48.69
N GLY A 244 -15.52 -59.75 -49.99
CA GLY A 244 -16.29 -59.07 -51.04
C GLY A 244 -15.52 -58.87 -52.34
N SER A 245 -15.10 -59.96 -52.97
CA SER A 245 -14.45 -60.01 -54.29
C SER A 245 -15.40 -59.65 -55.45
N GLY A 246 -14.93 -58.85 -56.40
CA GLY A 246 -15.60 -58.54 -57.66
C GLY A 246 -14.60 -58.42 -58.82
N PRO A 247 -14.90 -58.93 -60.04
CA PRO A 247 -13.92 -59.32 -61.06
C PRO A 247 -13.59 -58.23 -62.11
N PRO A 248 -12.59 -58.46 -62.99
CA PRO A 248 -11.80 -57.40 -63.61
C PRO A 248 -12.22 -57.08 -65.04
N GLN A 249 -11.97 -55.84 -65.47
CA GLN A 249 -11.95 -55.49 -66.90
C GLN A 249 -10.74 -54.63 -67.28
N SER A 250 -10.35 -54.87 -68.51
CA SER A 250 -9.05 -54.74 -69.17
C SER A 250 -8.58 -53.32 -69.49
N GLN A 251 -7.25 -53.22 -69.48
CA GLN A 251 -6.41 -52.12 -69.97
C GLN A 251 -6.55 -51.81 -71.46
N PRO A 252 -6.28 -50.57 -71.86
CA PRO A 252 -5.64 -50.26 -73.13
C PRO A 252 -4.20 -49.77 -72.93
N ASN A 253 -3.29 -50.45 -73.62
CA ASN A 253 -1.88 -50.10 -73.84
C ASN A 253 -1.70 -48.70 -74.42
N THR A 254 -0.79 -47.87 -73.88
CA THR A 254 0.12 -47.05 -74.72
C THR A 254 1.43 -46.68 -74.00
N LYS A 255 2.54 -47.14 -74.60
CA LYS A 255 3.84 -46.48 -74.82
C LYS A 255 4.60 -45.90 -73.61
N ARG A 256 5.38 -46.79 -72.98
CA ARG A 256 6.86 -46.83 -72.99
C ARG A 256 7.58 -45.46 -72.99
N ALA A 257 7.96 -44.95 -71.81
CA ALA A 257 9.09 -44.03 -71.66
C ALA A 257 9.75 -44.15 -70.27
N ARG A 258 11.02 -44.57 -70.28
CA ARG A 258 12.10 -44.40 -69.30
C ARG A 258 11.81 -44.68 -67.81
N ALA A 259 12.30 -45.84 -67.36
CA ALA A 259 12.41 -46.22 -65.96
C ALA A 259 13.29 -45.26 -65.12
N PRO A 260 12.76 -44.60 -64.09
CA PRO A 260 13.55 -43.99 -63.04
C PRO A 260 13.82 -45.04 -61.95
N LYS A 261 15.07 -45.06 -61.49
CA LYS A 261 15.61 -45.94 -60.47
C LYS A 261 14.81 -45.89 -59.16
N LYS A 262 14.50 -47.10 -58.67
CA LYS A 262 14.35 -47.52 -57.27
C LYS A 262 13.42 -46.66 -56.40
N ASN A 263 12.21 -47.17 -56.24
CA ASN A 263 11.35 -47.08 -55.06
C ASN A 263 12.11 -46.62 -53.81
N LYS A 264 12.13 -45.31 -53.54
CA LYS A 264 12.16 -44.84 -52.16
C LYS A 264 10.92 -45.46 -51.54
N LYS A 265 11.09 -46.52 -50.74
CA LYS A 265 10.04 -47.00 -49.85
C LYS A 265 9.48 -45.75 -49.18
N LYS A 266 8.22 -45.40 -49.48
CA LYS A 266 7.51 -44.38 -48.71
C LYS A 266 7.68 -44.84 -47.27
N SER A 267 8.45 -44.05 -46.51
CA SER A 267 8.61 -44.25 -45.10
C SER A 267 7.20 -44.41 -44.52
N SER A 268 6.96 -45.51 -43.82
CA SER A 268 5.71 -45.70 -43.08
C SER A 268 5.64 -44.80 -41.85
N ASP A 269 6.76 -44.17 -41.49
CA ASP A 269 6.81 -43.15 -40.46
C ASP A 269 6.24 -41.84 -41.03
N PRO A 270 5.07 -41.39 -40.57
CA PRO A 270 4.43 -40.21 -41.14
C PRO A 270 5.19 -38.92 -40.79
N SER A 271 6.07 -38.96 -39.78
CA SER A 271 6.99 -37.86 -39.49
C SER A 271 7.96 -37.59 -40.64
N ALA A 272 8.20 -38.56 -41.53
CA ALA A 272 9.03 -38.39 -42.71
C ALA A 272 8.46 -37.40 -43.76
N SER A 273 7.22 -36.94 -43.57
CA SER A 273 6.60 -35.91 -44.40
C SER A 273 6.64 -34.50 -43.79
N LEU A 274 7.04 -34.37 -42.52
CA LEU A 274 7.09 -33.10 -41.82
C LEU A 274 8.37 -32.33 -42.21
N PRO A 275 8.36 -30.99 -42.15
CA PRO A 275 9.55 -30.18 -42.42
C PRO A 275 10.66 -30.42 -41.38
N ASP A 276 11.90 -30.68 -41.84
CA ASP A 276 13.07 -30.92 -40.97
C ASP A 276 13.45 -29.69 -40.10
N ASP A 277 13.00 -28.49 -40.47
CA ASP A 277 13.30 -27.22 -39.80
C ASP A 277 12.22 -26.77 -38.80
N TYR A 278 11.19 -27.59 -38.57
CA TYR A 278 10.04 -27.26 -37.72
C TYR A 278 9.27 -26.01 -38.16
N SER A 279 9.34 -25.64 -39.44
CA SER A 279 8.64 -24.48 -39.99
C SER A 279 7.11 -24.54 -39.79
N ASP A 280 6.53 -25.74 -39.74
CA ASP A 280 5.14 -25.99 -39.37
C ASP A 280 4.83 -25.51 -37.93
N ILE A 281 5.63 -25.94 -36.95
CA ILE A 281 5.46 -25.55 -35.54
C ILE A 281 5.78 -24.07 -35.33
N LEU A 282 6.83 -23.56 -35.98
CA LEU A 282 7.15 -22.13 -35.96
C LEU A 282 6.02 -21.31 -36.59
N GLY A 283 5.36 -21.83 -37.62
CA GLY A 283 4.16 -21.26 -38.23
C GLY A 283 3.00 -21.19 -37.23
N HIS A 284 2.74 -22.26 -36.47
CA HIS A 284 1.75 -22.23 -35.39
C HIS A 284 2.07 -21.16 -34.35
N LEU A 285 3.32 -21.12 -33.86
CA LEU A 285 3.74 -20.13 -32.88
C LEU A 285 3.60 -18.69 -33.40
N SER A 286 3.96 -18.45 -34.66
CA SER A 286 3.81 -17.14 -35.28
C SER A 286 2.33 -16.73 -35.40
N THR A 287 1.47 -17.66 -35.79
CA THR A 287 0.01 -17.43 -35.89
C THR A 287 -0.59 -17.10 -34.53
N LEU A 288 -0.31 -17.91 -33.50
CA LEU A 288 -0.82 -17.70 -32.15
C LEU A 288 -0.35 -16.37 -31.55
N ARG A 289 0.93 -16.00 -31.75
CA ARG A 289 1.46 -14.70 -31.30
C ARG A 289 0.81 -13.54 -32.06
N GLY A 290 0.60 -13.67 -33.37
CA GLY A 290 -0.07 -12.68 -34.19
C GLY A 290 -1.50 -12.40 -33.71
N ILE A 291 -2.28 -13.45 -33.43
CA ILE A 291 -3.63 -13.33 -32.85
C ILE A 291 -3.56 -12.68 -31.47
N ALA A 292 -2.65 -13.11 -30.60
CA ALA A 292 -2.56 -12.55 -29.26
C ALA A 292 -2.18 -11.07 -29.22
N GLN A 293 -1.39 -10.60 -30.20
CA GLN A 293 -0.85 -9.25 -30.28
C GLN A 293 -1.74 -8.26 -31.03
N THR A 294 -2.74 -8.76 -31.77
CA THR A 294 -3.63 -7.93 -32.58
C THR A 294 -5.01 -7.90 -31.93
N PRO A 295 -5.55 -6.72 -31.56
CA PRO A 295 -6.87 -6.66 -30.97
C PRO A 295 -7.93 -7.03 -32.01
N ASP A 296 -8.87 -7.88 -31.63
CA ASP A 296 -10.08 -8.11 -32.43
C ASP A 296 -11.02 -6.92 -32.28
N LEU A 297 -11.08 -6.07 -33.31
CA LEU A 297 -11.92 -4.87 -33.34
C LEU A 297 -13.42 -5.18 -33.34
N THR A 298 -13.81 -6.41 -33.69
CA THR A 298 -15.20 -6.87 -33.67
C THR A 298 -15.60 -7.43 -32.32
N SER A 299 -14.65 -7.74 -31.44
CA SER A 299 -14.91 -8.23 -30.09
C SER A 299 -15.67 -7.19 -29.27
N ARG A 300 -16.84 -7.59 -28.76
CA ARG A 300 -17.66 -6.79 -27.83
C ARG A 300 -16.86 -6.35 -26.60
N GLY A 301 -15.95 -7.21 -26.11
CA GLY A 301 -15.09 -6.89 -24.96
C GLY A 301 -14.14 -5.74 -25.25
N TYR A 302 -13.50 -5.75 -26.42
CA TYR A 302 -12.58 -4.70 -26.87
C TYR A 302 -13.33 -3.38 -27.13
N GLN A 303 -14.44 -3.43 -27.87
CA GLN A 303 -15.26 -2.24 -28.17
C GLN A 303 -15.76 -1.57 -26.88
N ARG A 304 -16.18 -2.36 -25.89
CA ARG A 304 -16.59 -1.85 -24.58
C ARG A 304 -15.43 -1.16 -23.86
N GLN A 305 -14.25 -1.78 -23.83
CA GLN A 305 -13.06 -1.19 -23.20
C GLN A 305 -12.72 0.17 -23.81
N LYS A 306 -12.77 0.28 -25.14
CA LYS A 306 -12.55 1.54 -25.86
C LYS A 306 -13.63 2.58 -25.61
N THR A 307 -14.89 2.17 -25.61
CA THR A 307 -16.04 3.07 -25.35
C THR A 307 -16.00 3.62 -23.92
N SER A 308 -15.49 2.86 -22.95
CA SER A 308 -15.23 3.33 -21.58
C SER A 308 -14.01 4.24 -21.44
N GLY A 309 -13.33 4.58 -22.54
CA GLY A 309 -12.15 5.46 -22.52
C GLY A 309 -10.87 4.81 -22.01
N LYS A 310 -10.84 3.47 -21.90
CA LYS A 310 -9.68 2.74 -21.37
C LYS A 310 -8.73 2.30 -22.48
N LEU A 311 -7.44 2.23 -22.15
CA LEU A 311 -6.45 1.55 -22.97
C LEU A 311 -6.65 0.04 -22.92
N TRP A 312 -6.39 -0.61 -24.05
CA TRP A 312 -6.27 -2.07 -24.13
C TRP A 312 -4.99 -2.53 -23.43
N SER A 313 -4.94 -3.79 -22.96
CA SER A 313 -3.83 -4.31 -22.16
C SER A 313 -2.46 -4.09 -22.82
N ARG A 314 -2.33 -4.35 -24.13
CA ARG A 314 -1.04 -4.18 -24.81
C ARG A 314 -0.68 -2.72 -25.05
N GLU A 315 -1.66 -1.84 -25.16
CA GLU A 315 -1.42 -0.40 -25.24
C GLU A 315 -0.90 0.13 -23.90
N ARG A 316 -1.42 -0.38 -22.77
CA ARG A 316 -0.89 -0.08 -21.44
C ARG A 316 0.56 -0.52 -21.30
N ILE A 317 0.88 -1.74 -21.75
CA ILE A 317 2.26 -2.27 -21.76
C ILE A 317 3.17 -1.35 -22.58
N ALA A 318 2.74 -0.96 -23.79
CA ALA A 318 3.50 -0.08 -24.67
C ALA A 318 3.68 1.34 -24.10
N GLN A 319 2.69 1.88 -23.37
CA GLN A 319 2.77 3.23 -22.79
C GLN A 319 3.58 3.29 -21.49
N LEU A 320 3.60 2.21 -20.70
CA LEU A 320 4.37 2.16 -19.47
C LEU A 320 5.86 1.96 -19.73
N LEU A 321 6.19 1.00 -20.61
CA LEU A 321 7.56 0.53 -20.83
C LEU A 321 8.33 1.37 -21.84
N ASP A 322 9.65 1.36 -21.71
CA ASP A 322 10.55 1.91 -22.71
C ASP A 322 10.37 1.15 -24.05
N PRO A 323 10.44 1.83 -25.21
CA PRO A 323 10.31 1.21 -26.53
C PRO A 323 11.25 0.02 -26.72
N ASP A 324 10.76 -1.02 -27.42
CA ASP A 324 11.50 -2.24 -27.80
C ASP A 324 12.05 -3.09 -26.65
N THR A 325 11.65 -2.81 -25.41
CA THR A 325 12.13 -3.55 -24.22
C THR A 325 11.23 -4.69 -23.77
N TRP A 326 9.99 -4.74 -24.25
CA TRP A 326 9.03 -5.78 -23.86
C TRP A 326 9.48 -7.18 -24.30
N ARG A 327 9.50 -8.11 -23.36
CA ARG A 327 9.81 -9.53 -23.56
C ARG A 327 8.77 -10.36 -22.84
N GLU A 328 7.73 -10.75 -23.57
CA GLU A 328 6.62 -11.57 -23.08
C GLU A 328 7.06 -13.04 -22.92
N PHE A 329 6.66 -13.67 -21.81
CA PHE A 329 6.72 -15.12 -21.66
C PHE A 329 5.31 -15.71 -21.58
N GLY A 330 5.16 -16.97 -22.00
CA GLY A 330 3.84 -17.58 -22.12
C GLY A 330 2.95 -16.85 -23.13
N SER A 331 3.53 -16.34 -24.22
CA SER A 331 2.84 -15.56 -25.25
C SER A 331 1.82 -16.36 -26.07
N VAL A 332 1.92 -17.69 -26.03
CA VAL A 332 0.96 -18.62 -26.66
C VAL A 332 0.11 -19.38 -25.62
N THR A 333 0.13 -18.93 -24.35
CA THR A 333 -0.73 -19.49 -23.30
C THR A 333 -2.16 -19.01 -23.49
N GLY A 334 -3.11 -19.95 -23.60
CA GLY A 334 -4.53 -19.68 -23.80
C GLY A 334 -5.25 -20.93 -24.27
N THR A 335 -6.41 -20.75 -24.89
CA THR A 335 -7.21 -21.83 -25.47
C THR A 335 -7.12 -21.79 -26.99
N VAL A 336 -6.62 -22.85 -27.59
CA VAL A 336 -6.50 -23.00 -29.05
C VAL A 336 -7.60 -23.91 -29.56
N GLU A 337 -8.30 -23.49 -30.61
CA GLU A 337 -9.18 -24.36 -31.40
C GLU A 337 -8.38 -24.90 -32.59
N TRP A 338 -8.26 -26.22 -32.65
CA TRP A 338 -7.51 -26.93 -33.69
C TRP A 338 -8.47 -27.48 -34.74
N GLU A 339 -8.08 -27.39 -36.01
CA GLU A 339 -8.75 -28.02 -37.14
C GLU A 339 -7.87 -29.14 -37.70
N LYS A 340 -8.40 -30.36 -37.76
CA LYS A 340 -7.66 -31.50 -38.32
C LYS A 340 -7.46 -31.34 -39.80
N ASP A 341 -6.24 -31.60 -40.27
CA ASP A 341 -5.94 -31.62 -41.69
C ASP A 341 -6.61 -32.82 -42.37
N ALA A 342 -7.37 -32.56 -43.43
CA ALA A 342 -8.10 -33.60 -44.15
C ALA A 342 -7.20 -34.55 -44.96
N ALA A 343 -6.02 -34.07 -45.38
CA ALA A 343 -5.06 -34.83 -46.19
C ALA A 343 -4.03 -35.56 -45.33
N ASN A 344 -3.74 -35.07 -44.13
CA ASN A 344 -2.80 -35.70 -43.21
C ASN A 344 -3.37 -35.79 -41.79
N PRO A 345 -3.81 -36.98 -41.33
CA PRO A 345 -4.45 -37.15 -40.02
C PRO A 345 -3.52 -36.90 -38.82
N GLN A 346 -2.22 -36.68 -39.02
CA GLN A 346 -1.28 -36.30 -37.97
C GLN A 346 -1.04 -34.79 -37.84
N THR A 347 -1.60 -33.97 -38.73
CA THR A 347 -1.43 -32.52 -38.72
C THR A 347 -2.74 -31.82 -38.38
N GLU A 348 -2.64 -30.73 -37.63
CA GLU A 348 -3.75 -29.84 -37.30
C GLU A 348 -3.34 -28.40 -37.56
N HIS A 349 -4.29 -27.57 -37.95
CA HIS A 349 -4.11 -26.15 -38.19
C HIS A 349 -4.76 -25.34 -37.08
N VAL A 350 -4.18 -24.19 -36.75
CA VAL A 350 -4.78 -23.25 -35.80
C VAL A 350 -6.01 -22.60 -36.43
N ARG A 351 -7.21 -22.94 -35.97
CA ARG A 351 -8.46 -22.34 -36.43
C ARG A 351 -8.77 -21.04 -35.70
N ALA A 352 -8.63 -21.06 -34.38
CA ALA A 352 -8.84 -19.88 -33.53
C ALA A 352 -7.96 -19.96 -32.27
N PHE A 353 -7.74 -18.81 -31.64
CA PHE A 353 -6.98 -18.73 -30.39
C PHE A 353 -7.52 -17.63 -29.48
N THR A 354 -7.83 -17.98 -28.24
CA THR A 354 -8.11 -17.01 -27.17
C THR A 354 -6.92 -17.00 -26.21
N PRO A 355 -6.12 -15.93 -26.17
CA PRO A 355 -4.98 -15.85 -25.26
C PRO A 355 -5.46 -15.73 -23.81
N SER A 356 -4.60 -16.12 -22.86
CA SER A 356 -4.84 -15.84 -21.44
C SER A 356 -4.99 -14.34 -21.24
N ASN A 357 -6.01 -13.94 -20.48
CA ASN A 357 -6.37 -12.56 -20.15
C ASN A 357 -5.39 -11.80 -19.24
N ASN A 358 -4.15 -12.28 -19.14
CA ASN A 358 -3.10 -11.64 -18.36
C ASN A 358 -1.74 -11.79 -19.07
N PRO A 359 -1.41 -10.88 -20.01
CA PRO A 359 -0.06 -10.76 -20.55
C PRO A 359 0.98 -10.48 -19.47
N GLN A 360 2.11 -11.20 -19.52
CA GLN A 360 3.16 -11.18 -18.51
C GLN A 360 4.54 -11.22 -19.15
N GLY A 361 5.48 -10.48 -18.59
CA GLY A 361 6.81 -10.37 -19.18
C GLY A 361 7.71 -9.40 -18.47
N PHE A 362 8.84 -9.14 -19.11
CA PHE A 362 9.82 -8.18 -18.65
C PHE A 362 9.87 -6.98 -19.58
N GLY A 363 10.13 -5.81 -19.01
CA GLY A 363 10.37 -4.59 -19.75
C GLY A 363 11.32 -3.69 -18.99
N ARG A 364 11.68 -2.55 -19.58
CA ARG A 364 12.39 -1.50 -18.87
C ARG A 364 11.52 -0.28 -18.69
N VAL A 365 11.78 0.48 -17.63
CA VAL A 365 11.21 1.79 -17.42
C VAL A 365 12.31 2.79 -17.10
N THR A 366 12.14 4.01 -17.58
CA THR A 366 13.01 5.16 -17.29
C THR A 366 12.33 6.11 -16.31
N ASP A 367 12.99 6.44 -15.19
CA ASP A 367 12.52 7.51 -14.30
C ASP A 367 12.53 8.87 -15.06
N PRO A 368 11.40 9.58 -15.18
CA PRO A 368 11.32 10.82 -15.93
C PRO A 368 12.17 11.96 -15.35
N VAL A 369 12.55 11.90 -14.06
CA VAL A 369 13.31 12.96 -13.40
C VAL A 369 14.81 12.69 -13.48
N THR A 370 15.22 11.44 -13.28
CA THR A 370 16.64 11.08 -13.12
C THR A 370 17.24 10.40 -14.35
N GLY A 371 16.40 9.95 -15.30
CA GLY A 371 16.83 9.17 -16.45
C GLY A 371 17.28 7.74 -16.11
N GLN A 372 17.18 7.33 -14.85
CA GLN A 372 17.59 5.98 -14.43
C GLN A 372 16.69 4.91 -15.03
N ARG A 373 17.32 3.90 -15.63
CA ARG A 373 16.63 2.77 -16.27
C ARG A 373 16.67 1.54 -15.39
N ARG A 374 15.57 0.80 -15.36
CA ARG A 374 15.54 -0.49 -14.67
C ARG A 374 14.63 -1.50 -15.33
N ALA A 375 14.96 -2.78 -15.17
CA ALA A 375 14.12 -3.88 -15.59
C ALA A 375 13.01 -4.13 -14.57
N ILE A 376 11.81 -4.44 -15.04
CA ILE A 376 10.66 -4.80 -14.21
C ILE A 376 9.99 -6.06 -14.75
N TYR A 377 9.39 -6.83 -13.86
CA TYR A 377 8.34 -7.79 -14.17
C TYR A 377 7.00 -7.06 -14.20
N LEU A 378 6.22 -7.27 -15.26
CA LEU A 378 4.94 -6.62 -15.48
C LEU A 378 3.84 -7.67 -15.71
N THR A 379 2.71 -7.49 -15.03
CA THR A 379 1.46 -8.19 -15.36
C THR A 379 0.41 -7.16 -15.73
N SER A 380 -0.28 -7.34 -16.86
CA SER A 380 -1.42 -6.52 -17.23
C SER A 380 -2.65 -7.39 -17.36
N ASP A 381 -3.76 -7.00 -16.73
CA ASP A 381 -5.05 -7.62 -17.02
C ASP A 381 -5.59 -7.13 -18.37
N ASP A 382 -6.14 -8.07 -19.13
CA ASP A 382 -6.91 -7.79 -20.34
C ASP A 382 -8.41 -7.97 -20.07
N PHE A 383 -9.07 -6.86 -19.75
CA PHE A 383 -10.50 -6.84 -19.45
C PHE A 383 -11.37 -7.26 -20.64
N SER A 384 -10.87 -7.16 -21.88
CA SER A 384 -11.62 -7.60 -23.07
C SER A 384 -11.85 -9.12 -23.10
N ILE A 385 -11.02 -9.89 -22.38
CA ILE A 385 -11.07 -11.35 -22.33
C ILE A 385 -11.64 -11.78 -20.97
N ARG A 386 -12.93 -12.12 -20.98
CA ARG A 386 -13.68 -12.57 -19.78
C ARG A 386 -13.57 -11.60 -18.59
N SER A 387 -13.46 -10.28 -18.82
CA SER A 387 -13.34 -9.28 -17.73
C SER A 387 -12.23 -9.58 -16.71
N GLY A 388 -11.17 -10.29 -17.13
CA GLY A 388 -10.12 -10.74 -16.22
C GLY A 388 -10.51 -11.86 -15.25
N HIS A 389 -11.55 -12.67 -15.52
CA HIS A 389 -11.96 -13.81 -14.69
C HIS A 389 -11.07 -15.06 -14.86
N ALA A 390 -11.15 -15.97 -13.89
CA ALA A 390 -10.37 -17.21 -13.84
C ALA A 390 -10.50 -18.06 -15.11
N ASP A 391 -11.70 -18.12 -15.69
CA ASP A 391 -12.00 -18.94 -16.88
C ASP A 391 -11.44 -18.36 -18.19
N GLY A 392 -10.95 -17.12 -18.18
CA GLY A 392 -10.12 -16.55 -19.25
C GLY A 392 -8.63 -16.55 -18.93
N SER A 393 -8.22 -17.07 -17.78
CA SER A 393 -6.86 -16.98 -17.26
C SER A 393 -6.21 -18.36 -17.12
N VAL A 394 -4.88 -18.40 -17.11
CA VAL A 394 -4.14 -19.62 -16.76
C VAL A 394 -3.37 -19.38 -15.47
N ALA A 395 -3.91 -19.84 -14.34
CA ALA A 395 -3.42 -19.51 -12.99
C ALA A 395 -1.93 -19.84 -12.78
N ILE A 396 -1.44 -20.94 -13.36
CA ILE A 396 -0.02 -21.33 -13.24
C ILE A 396 0.92 -20.31 -13.91
N LYS A 397 0.46 -19.57 -14.93
CA LYS A 397 1.24 -18.50 -15.58
C LYS A 397 1.51 -17.36 -14.59
N THR A 398 0.47 -16.86 -13.93
CA THR A 398 0.59 -15.82 -12.89
C THR A 398 1.45 -16.27 -11.72
N LEU A 399 1.25 -17.50 -11.23
CA LEU A 399 2.07 -18.04 -10.15
C LEU A 399 3.56 -18.16 -10.55
N TYR A 400 3.83 -18.60 -11.78
CA TYR A 400 5.18 -18.67 -12.31
C TYR A 400 5.83 -17.29 -12.34
N GLY A 401 5.14 -16.27 -12.87
CA GLY A 401 5.68 -14.92 -12.97
C GLY A 401 6.00 -14.29 -11.60
N GLU A 402 5.12 -14.45 -10.60
CA GLU A 402 5.38 -13.97 -9.23
C GLU A 402 6.59 -14.69 -8.58
N LYS A 403 6.72 -16.01 -8.78
CA LYS A 403 7.88 -16.78 -8.31
C LYS A 403 9.16 -16.40 -9.06
N LEU A 404 9.07 -16.10 -10.35
CA LEU A 404 10.19 -15.70 -11.17
C LEU A 404 10.71 -14.33 -10.74
N ALA A 405 9.82 -13.36 -10.52
CA ALA A 405 10.19 -12.04 -10.01
C ALA A 405 10.88 -12.13 -8.64
N LEU A 406 10.37 -13.00 -7.75
CA LEU A 406 10.99 -13.29 -6.46
C LEU A 406 12.41 -13.88 -6.62
N ARG A 407 12.57 -14.85 -7.53
CA ARG A 407 13.86 -15.52 -7.76
C ARG A 407 14.91 -14.57 -8.33
N LEU A 408 14.50 -13.74 -9.29
CA LEU A 408 15.34 -12.77 -10.00
C LEU A 408 15.53 -11.45 -9.22
N LYS A 409 14.73 -11.20 -8.18
CA LYS A 409 14.77 -9.99 -7.36
C LYS A 409 14.53 -8.72 -8.17
N VAL A 410 13.55 -8.79 -9.07
CA VAL A 410 13.20 -7.67 -9.95
C VAL A 410 11.89 -7.03 -9.50
N PRO A 411 11.77 -5.69 -9.59
CA PRO A 411 10.53 -4.98 -9.30
C PRO A 411 9.31 -5.56 -10.03
N VAL A 412 8.16 -5.54 -9.36
CA VAL A 412 6.88 -6.05 -9.84
C VAL A 412 5.91 -4.89 -10.05
N VAL A 413 5.31 -4.82 -11.23
CA VAL A 413 4.24 -3.88 -11.54
C VAL A 413 2.99 -4.65 -11.97
N LYS A 414 1.85 -4.35 -11.36
CA LYS A 414 0.56 -4.99 -11.60
C LYS A 414 -0.43 -3.95 -12.14
N LEU A 415 -0.79 -4.06 -13.40
CA LEU A 415 -1.83 -3.25 -14.02
C LEU A 415 -3.15 -4.02 -13.97
N VAL A 416 -4.06 -3.58 -13.10
CA VAL A 416 -5.27 -4.34 -12.74
C VAL A 416 -6.51 -3.67 -13.33
N ASP A 417 -7.31 -4.47 -14.03
CA ASP A 417 -8.59 -4.10 -14.65
C ASP A 417 -9.40 -5.40 -14.82
N GLY A 418 -10.21 -5.71 -13.80
CA GLY A 418 -10.96 -6.95 -13.68
C GLY A 418 -10.67 -7.69 -12.37
N SER A 419 -10.90 -9.00 -12.37
CA SER A 419 -10.65 -9.85 -11.19
C SER A 419 -9.25 -10.45 -11.11
N SER A 420 -8.38 -10.18 -12.10
CA SER A 420 -7.02 -10.74 -12.22
C SER A 420 -6.92 -12.28 -12.05
N GLY A 421 -7.78 -13.04 -12.72
CA GLY A 421 -7.89 -14.49 -12.56
C GLY A 421 -8.66 -14.92 -11.31
N GLY A 422 -9.43 -14.01 -10.71
CA GLY A 422 -10.35 -14.30 -9.62
C GLY A 422 -11.46 -15.26 -10.04
N GLY A 423 -12.07 -15.93 -9.06
CA GLY A 423 -13.01 -17.03 -9.29
C GLY A 423 -14.15 -16.68 -10.26
N SER A 424 -14.60 -17.69 -11.01
CA SER A 424 -15.76 -17.60 -11.88
C SER A 424 -16.75 -18.70 -11.54
N VAL A 425 -18.05 -18.35 -11.52
CA VAL A 425 -19.12 -19.34 -11.33
C VAL A 425 -19.18 -20.36 -12.47
N SER A 426 -18.74 -19.98 -13.68
CA SER A 426 -18.64 -20.90 -14.83
C SER A 426 -17.65 -22.05 -14.59
N THR A 427 -16.65 -21.84 -13.75
CA THR A 427 -15.66 -22.88 -13.41
C THR A 427 -16.31 -24.09 -12.73
N ILE A 428 -17.44 -23.91 -12.04
CA ILE A 428 -18.20 -25.02 -11.45
C ILE A 428 -18.73 -25.95 -12.56
N MET A 429 -19.24 -25.38 -13.65
CA MET A 429 -19.69 -26.15 -14.82
C MET A 429 -18.52 -26.85 -15.52
N THR A 430 -17.39 -26.16 -15.67
CA THR A 430 -16.18 -26.73 -16.28
C THR A 430 -15.61 -27.89 -15.46
N ASN A 431 -15.57 -27.75 -14.13
CA ASN A 431 -14.98 -28.74 -13.24
C ASN A 431 -15.95 -29.85 -12.82
N ALA A 432 -17.26 -29.64 -12.97
CA ALA A 432 -18.33 -30.48 -12.42
C ALA A 432 -18.33 -30.63 -10.88
N TYR A 433 -17.70 -29.69 -10.17
CA TYR A 433 -17.75 -29.55 -8.71
C TYR A 433 -17.41 -28.12 -8.28
N SER A 434 -17.88 -27.70 -7.10
CA SER A 434 -17.42 -26.48 -6.44
C SER A 434 -16.12 -26.73 -5.68
N TYR A 435 -15.11 -25.89 -5.89
CA TYR A 435 -13.81 -26.02 -5.24
C TYR A 435 -13.67 -25.08 -4.03
N ILE A 436 -12.79 -25.44 -3.09
CA ILE A 436 -12.39 -24.54 -2.00
C ILE A 436 -11.37 -23.54 -2.57
N PRO A 437 -11.59 -22.21 -2.49
CA PRO A 437 -10.68 -21.22 -3.08
C PRO A 437 -9.26 -21.25 -2.49
N HIS A 438 -8.25 -21.11 -3.36
CA HIS A 438 -6.85 -21.00 -2.96
C HIS A 438 -6.22 -19.70 -3.48
N VAL A 439 -5.49 -18.99 -2.62
CA VAL A 439 -4.75 -17.76 -2.98
C VAL A 439 -3.24 -18.04 -3.04
N THR A 440 -2.84 -18.92 -3.95
CA THR A 440 -1.45 -19.44 -4.03
C THR A 440 -0.41 -18.38 -4.37
N THR A 441 -0.82 -17.26 -4.95
CA THR A 441 0.03 -16.11 -5.31
C THR A 441 0.40 -15.23 -4.12
N LEU A 442 -0.34 -15.27 -3.01
CA LEU A 442 -0.08 -14.36 -1.88
C LEU A 442 1.23 -14.68 -1.17
N ARG A 443 1.61 -15.96 -1.04
CA ARG A 443 2.88 -16.36 -0.41
C ARG A 443 4.11 -15.73 -1.09
N PRO A 444 4.33 -15.88 -2.41
CA PRO A 444 5.46 -15.21 -3.06
C PRO A 444 5.34 -13.69 -3.00
N VAL A 445 4.14 -13.10 -3.06
CA VAL A 445 3.96 -11.65 -2.90
C VAL A 445 4.41 -11.17 -1.52
N VAL A 446 3.99 -11.82 -0.43
CA VAL A 446 4.45 -11.49 0.94
C VAL A 446 5.98 -11.60 1.06
N GLN A 447 6.58 -12.61 0.44
CA GLN A 447 8.04 -12.75 0.39
C GLN A 447 8.69 -11.60 -0.38
N GLN A 448 8.14 -11.19 -1.53
CA GLN A 448 8.63 -10.03 -2.30
C GLN A 448 8.56 -8.75 -1.46
N LEU A 449 7.44 -8.54 -0.74
CA LEU A 449 7.22 -7.38 0.12
C LEU A 449 8.28 -7.28 1.21
N ASN A 450 8.44 -8.34 2.01
CA ASN A 450 9.39 -8.33 3.13
C ASN A 450 10.86 -8.34 2.68
N MET A 451 11.18 -8.88 1.50
CA MET A 451 12.53 -8.80 0.93
C MET A 451 12.88 -7.38 0.44
N GLY A 452 11.89 -6.49 0.30
CA GLY A 452 12.08 -5.17 -0.29
C GLY A 452 12.23 -5.21 -1.81
N ILE A 453 11.55 -6.13 -2.51
CA ILE A 453 11.38 -6.06 -3.96
C ILE A 453 10.23 -5.08 -4.25
N PRO A 454 10.45 -3.96 -4.95
CA PRO A 454 9.39 -2.99 -5.21
C PRO A 454 8.19 -3.68 -5.86
N ASN A 455 7.00 -3.45 -5.30
CA ASN A 455 5.77 -4.07 -5.75
C ASN A 455 4.76 -2.94 -5.87
N ILE A 456 4.25 -2.71 -7.08
CA ILE A 456 3.42 -1.54 -7.39
C ILE A 456 2.14 -2.00 -8.06
N GLY A 457 0.99 -1.56 -7.54
CA GLY A 457 -0.32 -1.85 -8.09
C GLY A 457 -0.97 -0.61 -8.70
N ALA A 458 -1.54 -0.76 -9.89
CA ALA A 458 -2.32 0.28 -10.55
C ALA A 458 -3.75 -0.18 -10.80
N VAL A 459 -4.74 0.57 -10.31
CA VAL A 459 -6.16 0.37 -10.62
C VAL A 459 -6.49 1.16 -11.88
N LEU A 460 -6.66 0.46 -13.00
CA LEU A 460 -6.91 1.03 -14.34
C LEU A 460 -8.30 0.66 -14.86
N GLY A 461 -9.23 0.45 -13.93
CA GLY A 461 -10.59 -0.02 -14.19
C GLY A 461 -11.18 -0.69 -12.95
N PRO A 462 -12.30 -1.42 -13.06
CA PRO A 462 -12.87 -2.17 -11.95
C PRO A 462 -11.94 -3.29 -11.47
N ALA A 463 -11.29 -3.10 -10.33
CA ALA A 463 -10.52 -4.11 -9.62
C ALA A 463 -11.41 -4.83 -8.58
N ILE A 464 -11.63 -6.13 -8.76
CA ILE A 464 -12.68 -6.87 -8.02
C ILE A 464 -12.09 -8.08 -7.31
N GLY A 465 -12.43 -8.27 -6.04
CA GLY A 465 -12.06 -9.47 -5.28
C GLY A 465 -10.54 -9.71 -5.30
N LEU A 466 -10.08 -10.75 -6.01
CA LEU A 466 -8.64 -11.02 -6.12
C LEU A 466 -7.88 -9.89 -6.83
N GLY A 467 -8.47 -9.21 -7.82
CA GLY A 467 -7.86 -8.06 -8.48
C GLY A 467 -7.63 -6.90 -7.49
N ALA A 468 -8.65 -6.59 -6.68
CA ALA A 468 -8.53 -5.61 -5.60
C ALA A 468 -7.44 -6.01 -4.60
N ALA A 469 -7.46 -7.26 -4.11
CA ALA A 469 -6.47 -7.77 -3.17
C ALA A 469 -5.04 -7.73 -3.72
N ARG A 470 -4.84 -7.98 -5.03
CA ARG A 470 -3.52 -7.90 -5.69
C ARG A 470 -2.94 -6.50 -5.69
N VAL A 471 -3.77 -5.46 -5.79
CA VAL A 471 -3.35 -4.05 -5.74
C VAL A 471 -3.06 -3.63 -4.30
N VAL A 472 -3.91 -4.00 -3.35
CA VAL A 472 -3.73 -3.63 -1.93
C VAL A 472 -2.53 -4.37 -1.32
N SER A 473 -2.17 -5.54 -1.85
CA SER A 473 -0.97 -6.31 -1.48
C SER A 473 0.29 -5.81 -2.20
N THR A 474 0.54 -4.50 -2.17
CA THR A 474 1.70 -3.85 -2.80
C THR A 474 2.33 -2.81 -1.87
N HIS A 475 3.57 -2.41 -2.17
CA HIS A 475 4.26 -1.36 -1.40
C HIS A 475 3.68 0.03 -1.69
N PHE A 476 3.27 0.25 -2.95
CA PHE A 476 2.71 1.49 -3.43
C PHE A 476 1.58 1.18 -4.42
N SER A 477 0.46 1.89 -4.27
CA SER A 477 -0.72 1.72 -5.11
C SER A 477 -1.21 3.06 -5.68
N VAL A 478 -1.65 3.05 -6.93
CA VAL A 478 -2.19 4.24 -7.60
C VAL A 478 -3.48 3.89 -8.34
N MET A 479 -4.47 4.78 -8.31
CA MET A 479 -5.73 4.63 -9.06
C MET A 479 -5.84 5.73 -10.12
N ALA A 480 -6.24 5.35 -11.34
CA ALA A 480 -6.65 6.29 -12.38
C ALA A 480 -8.07 6.79 -12.05
N GLY A 481 -8.21 8.07 -11.70
CA GLY A 481 -9.43 8.64 -11.15
C GLY A 481 -10.59 8.76 -12.13
N ASP A 482 -10.32 8.71 -13.43
CA ASP A 482 -11.32 8.81 -14.49
C ASP A 482 -11.99 7.47 -14.84
N ILE A 483 -11.32 6.34 -14.57
CA ILE A 483 -11.80 5.00 -14.94
C ILE A 483 -11.73 3.95 -13.82
N GLY A 484 -10.96 4.21 -12.77
CA GLY A 484 -10.60 3.26 -11.74
C GLY A 484 -11.67 3.13 -10.65
N SER A 485 -11.92 1.89 -10.24
CA SER A 485 -12.76 1.58 -9.09
C SER A 485 -12.28 0.28 -8.45
N LEU A 486 -12.33 0.18 -7.12
CA LEU A 486 -11.91 -1.02 -6.39
C LEU A 486 -13.06 -1.47 -5.49
N PHE A 487 -13.37 -2.75 -5.43
CA PHE A 487 -14.39 -3.26 -4.50
C PHE A 487 -14.20 -4.74 -4.18
N ASN A 488 -14.68 -5.14 -2.99
CA ASN A 488 -14.64 -6.54 -2.55
C ASN A 488 -15.53 -7.43 -3.43
N ALA A 489 -16.72 -6.93 -3.78
CA ALA A 489 -17.69 -7.56 -4.65
C ALA A 489 -18.39 -6.51 -5.51
N GLY A 490 -18.81 -6.88 -6.72
CA GLY A 490 -19.44 -5.93 -7.64
C GLY A 490 -20.82 -5.46 -7.16
N PRO A 491 -21.33 -4.33 -7.69
CA PRO A 491 -22.57 -3.72 -7.21
C PRO A 491 -23.76 -4.67 -7.15
N LYS A 492 -23.94 -5.58 -8.12
CA LYS A 492 -25.02 -6.57 -8.05
C LYS A 492 -24.88 -7.60 -6.95
N VAL A 493 -23.66 -7.97 -6.60
CA VAL A 493 -23.42 -8.86 -5.45
C VAL A 493 -23.71 -8.12 -4.15
N VAL A 494 -23.33 -6.84 -4.08
CA VAL A 494 -23.65 -5.96 -2.94
C VAL A 494 -25.16 -5.80 -2.80
N GLU A 495 -25.87 -5.45 -3.87
CA GLU A 495 -27.33 -5.34 -3.95
C GLU A 495 -28.01 -6.61 -3.40
N GLY A 496 -27.62 -7.79 -3.90
CA GLY A 496 -28.21 -9.05 -3.46
C GLY A 496 -27.87 -9.47 -2.02
N ALA A 497 -26.78 -8.96 -1.43
CA ALA A 497 -26.29 -9.36 -0.11
C ALA A 497 -26.64 -8.36 1.00
N THR A 498 -26.75 -7.09 0.67
CA THR A 498 -26.91 -5.96 1.62
C THR A 498 -28.19 -5.19 1.41
N PHE A 499 -28.88 -5.40 0.27
CA PHE A 499 -30.02 -4.60 -0.18
C PHE A 499 -29.67 -3.13 -0.46
N GLU A 500 -28.38 -2.81 -0.59
CA GLU A 500 -27.92 -1.50 -1.07
C GLU A 500 -28.03 -1.44 -2.61
N GLU A 501 -29.16 -0.94 -3.09
CA GLU A 501 -29.49 -0.80 -4.51
C GLU A 501 -28.95 0.49 -5.13
N GLY A 502 -28.76 0.49 -6.45
CA GLY A 502 -28.49 1.71 -7.23
C GLY A 502 -27.10 2.33 -7.04
N LEU A 503 -26.18 1.64 -6.37
CA LEU A 503 -24.80 2.11 -6.18
C LEU A 503 -24.03 2.15 -7.50
N SER A 504 -23.53 3.33 -7.87
CA SER A 504 -22.58 3.44 -8.98
C SER A 504 -21.20 2.90 -8.60
N PHE A 505 -20.33 2.66 -9.59
CA PHE A 505 -18.94 2.29 -9.31
C PHE A 505 -18.19 3.37 -8.51
N ALA A 506 -18.55 4.64 -8.71
CA ALA A 506 -17.96 5.74 -7.98
C ALA A 506 -18.39 5.73 -6.50
N ASP A 507 -19.68 5.49 -6.24
CA ASP A 507 -20.25 5.46 -4.88
C ASP A 507 -19.73 4.27 -4.07
N LEU A 508 -19.66 3.09 -4.69
CA LEU A 508 -19.24 1.87 -4.02
C LEU A 508 -17.72 1.82 -3.77
N GLY A 509 -16.92 2.27 -4.74
CA GLY A 509 -15.50 1.94 -4.79
C GLY A 509 -14.66 2.91 -5.63
N GLY A 510 -15.13 4.13 -5.85
CA GLY A 510 -14.42 5.13 -6.63
C GLY A 510 -13.18 5.69 -5.93
N PRO A 511 -12.46 6.60 -6.61
CA PRO A 511 -11.28 7.27 -6.05
C PRO A 511 -11.59 8.05 -4.76
N ASP A 512 -12.77 8.67 -4.67
CA ASP A 512 -13.17 9.41 -3.47
C ASP A 512 -13.38 8.51 -2.25
N VAL A 513 -13.64 7.21 -2.44
CA VAL A 513 -13.66 6.22 -1.36
C VAL A 513 -12.23 5.77 -1.06
N HIS A 514 -11.56 5.14 -2.02
CA HIS A 514 -10.34 4.38 -1.74
C HIS A 514 -9.05 5.21 -1.67
N CYS A 515 -8.99 6.38 -2.29
CA CYS A 515 -7.85 7.29 -2.11
C CYS A 515 -7.97 8.13 -0.82
N ARG A 516 -9.14 8.17 -0.17
CA ARG A 516 -9.38 8.93 1.07
C ARG A 516 -9.38 8.07 2.35
N ASN A 517 -9.46 6.74 2.21
CA ASN A 517 -9.44 5.80 3.33
C ASN A 517 -8.12 4.99 3.44
N GLY A 518 -7.14 5.23 2.58
CA GLY A 518 -5.83 4.57 2.62
C GLY A 518 -5.77 3.17 2.00
N THR A 519 -6.85 2.70 1.38
CA THR A 519 -6.82 1.46 0.58
C THR A 519 -5.91 1.62 -0.64
N ILE A 520 -5.96 2.79 -1.29
CA ILE A 520 -5.07 3.19 -2.37
C ILE A 520 -4.24 4.39 -1.90
N ASP A 521 -2.93 4.36 -2.16
CA ASP A 521 -2.02 5.39 -1.71
C ASP A 521 -2.22 6.69 -2.46
N ASN A 522 -2.19 6.65 -3.79
CA ASN A 522 -2.23 7.85 -4.61
C ASN A 522 -3.36 7.84 -5.63
N LEU A 523 -3.86 9.04 -5.91
CA LEU A 523 -4.74 9.32 -7.03
C LEU A 523 -3.90 9.84 -8.21
N ALA A 524 -4.19 9.35 -9.40
CA ALA A 524 -3.76 9.96 -10.65
C ALA A 524 -5.00 10.36 -11.46
N PRO A 525 -4.99 11.47 -12.21
CA PRO A 525 -6.11 11.88 -13.06
C PRO A 525 -6.46 10.86 -14.16
N ASN A 526 -5.50 10.08 -14.66
CA ASN A 526 -5.69 9.11 -15.74
C ASN A 526 -4.56 8.05 -15.77
N GLU A 527 -4.68 7.09 -16.69
CA GLU A 527 -3.70 5.99 -16.86
C GLU A 527 -2.28 6.50 -17.15
N ALA A 528 -2.12 7.52 -18.00
CA ALA A 528 -0.80 8.06 -18.35
C ALA A 528 -0.07 8.61 -17.12
N GLU A 529 -0.82 9.26 -16.23
CA GLU A 529 -0.29 9.81 -15.00
C GLU A 529 -0.07 8.73 -13.92
N CYS A 530 -0.86 7.65 -13.89
CA CYS A 530 -0.50 6.44 -13.13
C CYS A 530 0.89 5.95 -13.55
N PHE A 531 1.14 5.81 -14.86
CA PHE A 531 2.42 5.33 -15.37
C PHE A 531 3.57 6.28 -15.03
N ARG A 532 3.34 7.60 -15.02
CA ARG A 532 4.34 8.57 -14.55
C ARG A 532 4.68 8.33 -13.08
N GLN A 533 3.70 8.20 -12.19
CA GLN A 533 3.93 7.94 -10.77
C GLN A 533 4.67 6.61 -10.54
N ILE A 534 4.31 5.55 -11.26
CA ILE A 534 5.00 4.24 -11.18
C ILE A 534 6.49 4.41 -11.52
N ARG A 535 6.81 5.10 -12.62
CA ARG A 535 8.21 5.37 -13.01
C ARG A 535 8.95 6.20 -11.97
N THR A 536 8.31 7.23 -11.44
CA THR A 536 8.89 8.09 -10.40
C THR A 536 9.20 7.30 -9.14
N VAL A 537 8.24 6.56 -8.57
CA VAL A 537 8.45 5.74 -7.36
C VAL A 537 9.60 4.75 -7.56
N LEU A 538 9.62 4.04 -8.69
CA LEU A 538 10.67 3.08 -9.00
C LEU A 538 12.08 3.71 -9.08
N GLY A 539 12.19 5.01 -9.38
CA GLY A 539 13.45 5.75 -9.39
C GLY A 539 14.03 6.05 -8.01
N TYR A 540 13.28 5.87 -6.92
CA TYR A 540 13.78 6.03 -5.55
C TYR A 540 14.19 4.71 -4.90
N LEU A 541 13.82 3.55 -5.48
CA LEU A 541 13.87 2.26 -4.80
C LEU A 541 14.94 1.33 -5.41
N PRO A 542 15.64 0.52 -4.58
CA PRO A 542 16.52 -0.55 -5.07
C PRO A 542 15.75 -1.63 -5.85
N ASN A 543 16.42 -2.55 -6.55
CA ASN A 543 15.73 -3.72 -7.13
C ASN A 543 15.28 -4.67 -6.02
N CYS A 544 16.09 -4.79 -4.97
CA CYS A 544 15.78 -5.54 -3.77
C CYS A 544 16.47 -4.94 -2.55
N GLY A 545 15.71 -4.42 -1.60
CA GLY A 545 16.24 -3.80 -0.39
C GLY A 545 16.95 -4.77 0.56
N GLN A 546 16.83 -6.08 0.40
CA GLN A 546 17.70 -7.00 1.16
C GLN A 546 19.16 -6.95 0.70
N PHE A 547 19.44 -6.59 -0.56
CA PHE A 547 20.77 -6.73 -1.17
C PHE A 547 21.34 -5.43 -1.75
N GLU A 548 20.51 -4.43 -2.02
CA GLU A 548 20.93 -3.20 -2.69
C GLU A 548 20.52 -1.95 -1.88
N PRO A 549 21.39 -0.91 -1.86
CA PRO A 549 21.00 0.41 -1.38
C PRO A 549 20.10 1.12 -2.41
N PRO A 550 19.31 2.14 -2.00
CA PRO A 550 18.58 2.97 -2.95
C PRO A 550 19.50 3.66 -3.97
N PRO A 551 19.05 3.84 -5.22
CA PRO A 551 19.87 4.39 -6.29
C PRO A 551 20.11 5.90 -6.10
N CYS A 552 21.36 6.27 -5.87
CA CYS A 552 21.77 7.68 -5.79
C CYS A 552 21.90 8.30 -7.20
N VAL A 553 21.67 9.60 -7.30
CA VAL A 553 21.83 10.41 -8.52
C VAL A 553 22.90 11.46 -8.26
N LEU A 554 24.11 11.21 -8.75
CA LEU A 554 25.28 12.06 -8.47
C LEU A 554 25.98 12.47 -9.78
N PRO A 555 26.48 13.71 -9.90
CA PRO A 555 26.39 14.79 -8.91
C PRO A 555 24.98 15.38 -8.79
N CYS A 556 24.65 15.95 -7.63
CA CYS A 556 23.41 16.71 -7.44
C CYS A 556 23.57 18.13 -7.99
N ALA A 557 22.60 18.61 -8.76
CA ALA A 557 22.60 19.97 -9.30
C ALA A 557 22.12 21.04 -8.30
N ASP A 558 21.35 20.67 -7.27
CA ASP A 558 20.91 21.60 -6.22
C ASP A 558 21.98 21.71 -5.13
N PRO A 559 22.59 22.90 -4.90
CA PRO A 559 23.67 23.08 -3.94
C PRO A 559 23.31 22.56 -2.55
N VAL A 560 24.26 21.85 -1.94
CA VAL A 560 24.10 21.24 -0.61
C VAL A 560 23.99 22.30 0.48
N ASP A 561 24.71 23.40 0.31
CA ASP A 561 24.81 24.56 1.21
C ASP A 561 23.78 25.64 0.92
N ARG A 562 22.80 25.40 0.04
CA ARG A 562 21.71 26.34 -0.20
C ARG A 562 20.97 26.64 1.10
N GLU A 563 20.96 27.91 1.46
CA GLU A 563 20.18 28.42 2.58
C GLU A 563 18.78 28.86 2.12
N ASP A 564 17.80 28.79 3.02
CA ASP A 564 16.51 29.43 2.84
C ASP A 564 16.16 30.30 4.05
N LEU A 565 16.37 31.61 3.90
CA LEU A 565 16.10 32.60 4.93
C LEU A 565 14.61 32.69 5.30
N ALA A 566 13.69 32.28 4.43
CA ALA A 566 12.25 32.32 4.70
C ALA A 566 11.85 31.40 5.85
N LEU A 567 12.59 30.29 6.05
CA LEU A 567 12.36 29.33 7.14
C LEU A 567 12.45 29.95 8.54
N ARG A 568 13.17 31.07 8.72
CA ARG A 568 13.23 31.77 10.02
C ARG A 568 11.89 32.34 10.48
N SER A 569 10.97 32.57 9.54
CA SER A 569 9.68 33.23 9.80
C SER A 569 8.47 32.33 9.53
N ILE A 570 8.69 31.09 9.05
CA ILE A 570 7.62 30.20 8.66
C ILE A 570 6.74 29.77 9.83
N VAL A 571 7.34 29.53 11.01
CA VAL A 571 6.61 29.20 12.24
C VAL A 571 6.17 30.49 12.92
N PRO A 572 4.86 30.78 13.02
CA PRO A 572 4.40 32.03 13.61
C PRO A 572 4.61 32.04 15.13
N ARG A 573 4.99 33.20 15.69
CA ARG A 573 5.06 33.39 17.16
C ARG A 573 3.70 33.23 17.85
N LYS A 574 2.60 33.55 17.17
CA LYS A 574 1.24 33.32 17.70
C LYS A 574 0.97 31.81 17.75
N LYS A 575 0.85 31.24 18.96
CA LYS A 575 0.64 29.79 19.20
C LYS A 575 -0.50 29.21 18.36
N SER A 576 -1.63 29.91 18.29
CA SER A 576 -2.84 29.46 17.58
C SER A 576 -2.76 29.54 16.05
N ARG A 577 -1.69 30.13 15.48
CA ARG A 577 -1.57 30.29 14.03
C ARG A 577 -0.79 29.10 13.45
N MET A 578 -1.38 28.51 12.42
CA MET A 578 -0.83 27.39 11.63
C MET A 578 0.10 27.91 10.53
N TYR A 579 0.87 27.01 9.92
CA TYR A 579 1.73 27.27 8.76
C TYR A 579 1.68 26.08 7.81
N ASN A 580 2.08 26.29 6.56
CA ASN A 580 2.15 25.21 5.58
C ASN A 580 3.45 24.39 5.78
N PRO A 581 3.39 23.12 6.23
CA PRO A 581 4.57 22.27 6.43
C PRO A 581 5.23 21.84 5.11
N TYR A 582 4.50 21.81 4.00
CA TYR A 582 5.05 21.44 2.68
C TYR A 582 6.15 22.41 2.24
N THR A 583 6.03 23.69 2.60
CA THR A 583 7.08 24.69 2.34
C THR A 583 8.39 24.34 3.04
N ILE A 584 8.36 23.74 4.24
CA ILE A 584 9.57 23.26 4.92
C ILE A 584 10.18 22.10 4.14
N ILE A 585 9.35 21.11 3.77
CA ILE A 585 9.79 19.92 3.05
C ILE A 585 10.46 20.33 1.73
N GLU A 586 9.76 21.10 0.89
CA GLU A 586 10.24 21.52 -0.42
C GLU A 586 11.46 22.45 -0.35
N SER A 587 11.58 23.27 0.69
CA SER A 587 12.76 24.10 0.91
C SER A 587 14.01 23.25 1.18
N VAL A 588 13.87 22.22 2.01
CA VAL A 588 15.00 21.42 2.51
C VAL A 588 15.45 20.37 1.51
N VAL A 589 14.52 19.66 0.86
CA VAL A 589 14.84 18.58 -0.09
C VAL A 589 15.40 19.13 -1.40
N ASP A 590 16.01 18.27 -2.22
CA ASP A 590 16.48 18.65 -3.55
C ASP A 590 15.32 19.15 -4.40
N ARG A 591 15.50 20.28 -5.09
CA ARG A 591 14.49 20.87 -5.98
C ARG A 591 13.93 19.83 -6.96
N GLY A 592 12.59 19.75 -7.02
CA GLY A 592 11.88 18.82 -7.90
C GLY A 592 11.93 17.34 -7.48
N SER A 593 12.49 17.02 -6.31
CA SER A 593 12.57 15.63 -5.83
C SER A 593 11.44 15.21 -4.91
N TRP A 594 10.56 16.12 -4.48
CA TRP A 594 9.44 15.77 -3.60
C TRP A 594 8.40 14.92 -4.32
N PHE A 595 8.08 13.76 -3.76
CA PHE A 595 7.01 12.86 -4.22
C PHE A 595 6.17 12.44 -3.02
N GLU A 596 4.99 13.05 -2.86
CA GLU A 596 4.07 12.72 -1.77
C GLU A 596 3.38 11.37 -1.99
N ILE A 597 3.27 10.59 -0.92
CA ILE A 597 2.54 9.32 -0.85
C ILE A 597 1.37 9.50 0.12
N GLY A 598 0.15 9.20 -0.30
CA GLY A 598 -1.02 9.24 0.58
C GLY A 598 -1.61 10.63 0.80
N ALA A 599 -1.52 11.57 -0.15
CA ALA A 599 -1.93 12.97 0.03
C ALA A 599 -3.40 13.16 0.51
N LEU A 600 -4.29 12.23 0.17
CA LEU A 600 -5.73 12.35 0.38
C LEU A 600 -6.26 11.62 1.63
N TRP A 601 -5.42 10.85 2.34
CA TRP A 601 -5.82 10.09 3.52
C TRP A 601 -4.78 10.24 4.65
N GLY A 602 -5.20 9.98 5.91
CA GLY A 602 -4.32 10.13 7.08
C GLY A 602 -3.66 11.51 7.15
N ARG A 603 -4.42 12.57 6.84
CA ARG A 603 -3.91 13.91 6.48
C ARG A 603 -3.20 14.65 7.62
N THR A 604 -3.29 14.18 8.87
CA THR A 604 -2.48 14.70 9.98
C THR A 604 -1.00 14.31 9.82
N GLY A 605 -0.70 13.24 9.07
CA GLY A 605 0.65 12.84 8.69
C GLY A 605 0.93 13.13 7.22
N ILE A 606 2.11 13.64 6.93
CA ILE A 606 2.64 13.86 5.58
C ILE A 606 3.75 12.84 5.38
N THR A 607 3.69 12.10 4.28
CA THR A 607 4.67 11.06 3.95
C THR A 607 5.05 11.14 2.49
N GLY A 608 6.30 10.85 2.17
CA GLY A 608 6.73 10.87 0.78
C GLY A 608 8.20 10.54 0.62
N LEU A 609 8.63 10.56 -0.63
CA LEU A 609 10.01 10.31 -1.04
C LEU A 609 10.63 11.62 -1.49
N ALA A 610 11.92 11.78 -1.20
CA ALA A 610 12.69 12.94 -1.63
C ALA A 610 14.14 12.55 -1.89
N ARG A 611 14.95 13.51 -2.33
CA ARG A 611 16.41 13.38 -2.35
C ARG A 611 17.07 14.49 -1.53
N LEU A 612 18.20 14.16 -0.92
CA LEU A 612 19.08 15.10 -0.23
C LEU A 612 20.50 14.95 -0.77
N GLY A 613 20.94 15.92 -1.56
CA GLY A 613 22.23 15.84 -2.26
C GLY A 613 22.29 14.61 -3.19
N GLY A 614 21.20 14.30 -3.90
CA GLY A 614 21.10 13.20 -4.85
C GLY A 614 20.80 11.84 -4.22
N ARG A 615 20.65 11.74 -2.89
CA ARG A 615 20.43 10.49 -2.16
C ARG A 615 18.96 10.33 -1.78
N PRO A 616 18.27 9.25 -2.18
CA PRO A 616 16.88 9.00 -1.80
C PRO A 616 16.68 8.99 -0.28
N VAL A 617 15.59 9.59 0.19
CA VAL A 617 15.18 9.55 1.60
C VAL A 617 13.67 9.41 1.71
N GLY A 618 13.21 8.83 2.81
CA GLY A 618 11.83 8.95 3.25
C GLY A 618 11.64 10.24 4.02
N ILE A 619 10.50 10.90 3.83
CA ILE A 619 10.09 12.04 4.65
C ILE A 619 8.87 11.64 5.47
N LEU A 620 8.93 11.90 6.76
CA LEU A 620 7.78 11.89 7.66
C LEU A 620 7.57 13.31 8.19
N SER A 621 6.36 13.84 8.14
CA SER A 621 6.05 15.14 8.74
C SER A 621 4.62 15.16 9.26
N LEU A 622 4.27 16.21 9.98
CA LEU A 622 2.96 16.40 10.59
C LEU A 622 2.32 17.62 9.99
N ASN A 623 1.02 17.54 9.72
CA ASN A 623 0.27 18.61 9.12
C ASN A 623 -0.44 19.46 10.17
N CYS A 624 0.16 20.58 10.56
CA CYS A 624 -0.46 21.47 11.55
C CYS A 624 -1.75 22.14 11.05
N GLU A 625 -2.02 22.14 9.74
CA GLU A 625 -3.27 22.65 9.14
C GLU A 625 -4.44 21.65 9.23
N VAL A 626 -4.17 20.40 9.64
CA VAL A 626 -5.17 19.35 9.82
C VAL A 626 -5.16 18.91 11.27
N ASN A 627 -6.29 19.07 11.96
CA ASN A 627 -6.43 18.74 13.39
C ASN A 627 -5.33 19.37 14.27
N SER A 628 -4.85 20.57 13.91
CA SER A 628 -3.71 21.24 14.56
C SER A 628 -2.41 20.42 14.59
N GLY A 629 -2.28 19.37 13.78
CA GLY A 629 -1.17 18.41 13.79
C GLY A 629 -1.31 17.29 14.83
N ALA A 630 -2.41 17.24 15.58
CA ALA A 630 -2.66 16.17 16.55
C ALA A 630 -2.84 14.84 15.82
N LEU A 631 -2.00 13.88 16.16
CA LEU A 631 -1.89 12.62 15.43
C LEU A 631 -3.11 11.74 15.70
N ASP A 632 -3.90 11.47 14.67
CA ASP A 632 -5.09 10.62 14.76
C ASP A 632 -4.81 9.17 14.35
N ALA A 633 -5.84 8.32 14.37
CA ALA A 633 -5.75 6.92 13.99
C ALA A 633 -5.25 6.70 12.55
N MET A 634 -5.73 7.50 11.58
CA MET A 634 -5.39 7.33 10.17
C MET A 634 -3.99 7.86 9.85
N GLY A 635 -3.61 8.99 10.45
CA GLY A 635 -2.26 9.53 10.39
C GLY A 635 -1.24 8.57 11.01
N SER A 636 -1.59 7.94 12.14
CA SER A 636 -0.73 6.92 12.76
C SER A 636 -0.50 5.72 11.84
N GLN A 637 -1.57 5.21 11.20
CA GLN A 637 -1.47 4.12 10.22
C GLN A 637 -0.64 4.51 8.99
N LYS A 638 -0.82 5.74 8.49
CA LYS A 638 -0.04 6.27 7.36
C LYS A 638 1.46 6.36 7.67
N LEU A 639 1.81 6.97 8.80
CA LEU A 639 3.21 7.07 9.24
C LEU A 639 3.82 5.69 9.47
N MET A 640 3.06 4.76 10.06
CA MET A 640 3.51 3.38 10.27
C MET A 640 3.81 2.67 8.95
N LYS A 641 2.90 2.75 7.97
CA LYS A 641 3.10 2.18 6.64
C LYS A 641 4.34 2.76 5.96
N MET A 642 4.52 4.07 5.99
CA MET A 642 5.67 4.73 5.39
C MET A 642 6.99 4.34 6.08
N LEU A 643 6.99 4.22 7.41
CA LEU A 643 8.19 3.82 8.14
C LEU A 643 8.63 2.40 7.77
N LYS A 644 7.67 1.45 7.72
CA LYS A 644 7.94 0.09 7.23
C LYS A 644 8.42 0.08 5.79
N PHE A 645 7.82 0.91 4.92
CA PHE A 645 8.25 1.09 3.54
C PHE A 645 9.72 1.52 3.47
N CYS A 646 10.10 2.57 4.21
CA CYS A 646 11.48 3.05 4.26
C CYS A 646 12.44 1.97 4.80
N ASP A 647 12.00 1.19 5.77
CA ASP A 647 12.81 0.14 6.38
C ASP A 647 13.17 -0.98 5.40
N VAL A 648 12.17 -1.50 4.66
CA VAL A 648 12.41 -2.58 3.69
C VAL A 648 13.22 -2.13 2.48
N PHE A 649 13.21 -0.85 2.12
CA PHE A 649 14.01 -0.32 1.01
C PHE A 649 15.33 0.33 1.43
N ASN A 650 15.67 0.36 2.73
CA ASN A 650 16.84 1.05 3.28
C ASN A 650 16.89 2.55 2.95
N LEU A 651 15.74 3.21 2.96
CA LEU A 651 15.68 4.67 2.83
C LEU A 651 15.91 5.30 4.20
N PRO A 652 16.99 6.10 4.40
CA PRO A 652 17.09 6.94 5.59
C PRO A 652 15.87 7.87 5.67
N VAL A 653 15.39 8.11 6.88
CA VAL A 653 14.20 8.94 7.11
C VAL A 653 14.60 10.28 7.70
N VAL A 654 14.16 11.36 7.08
CA VAL A 654 14.17 12.69 7.71
C VAL A 654 12.75 13.01 8.15
N GLN A 655 12.59 13.41 9.41
CA GLN A 655 11.29 13.78 9.93
C GLN A 655 11.23 15.23 10.40
N PHE A 656 10.18 15.95 10.00
CA PHE A 656 9.90 17.32 10.45
C PHE A 656 8.78 17.29 11.48
N ILE A 657 9.14 17.52 12.73
CA ILE A 657 8.26 17.28 13.88
C ILE A 657 7.60 18.59 14.34
N ASP A 658 6.27 18.60 14.27
CA ASP A 658 5.37 19.55 14.95
C ASP A 658 4.12 18.78 15.41
N VAL A 659 4.22 18.11 16.57
CA VAL A 659 3.17 17.25 17.11
C VAL A 659 2.70 17.75 18.49
N PRO A 660 1.44 18.18 18.63
CA PRO A 660 0.88 18.57 19.93
C PRO A 660 0.45 17.37 20.80
N GLY A 661 0.63 16.14 20.31
CA GLY A 661 0.19 14.91 20.96
C GLY A 661 -0.70 14.08 20.05
N TYR A 662 -1.31 13.04 20.61
CA TYR A 662 -2.39 12.32 19.95
C TYR A 662 -3.66 13.15 19.92
N ALA A 663 -4.50 12.95 18.90
CA ALA A 663 -5.85 13.48 18.88
C ALA A 663 -6.63 12.98 20.11
N ILE A 664 -7.37 13.88 20.76
CA ILE A 664 -8.20 13.58 21.93
C ILE A 664 -9.67 13.87 21.63
N GLY A 665 -10.57 13.33 22.46
CA GLY A 665 -12.01 13.54 22.34
C GLY A 665 -12.74 12.35 21.71
N THR A 666 -14.08 12.43 21.69
CA THR A 666 -14.96 11.29 21.38
C THR A 666 -14.68 10.66 20.01
N VAL A 667 -14.34 11.46 18.99
CA VAL A 667 -13.98 10.93 17.67
C VAL A 667 -12.69 10.12 17.75
N ALA A 668 -11.64 10.65 18.39
CA ALA A 668 -10.37 9.96 18.54
C ALA A 668 -10.51 8.64 19.32
N GLU A 669 -11.33 8.63 20.37
CA GLU A 669 -11.61 7.41 21.14
C GLU A 669 -12.39 6.38 20.31
N ARG A 670 -13.41 6.81 19.54
CA ARG A 670 -14.18 5.92 18.66
C ARG A 670 -13.35 5.34 17.52
N THR A 671 -12.35 6.07 17.04
CA THR A 671 -11.42 5.59 16.01
C THR A 671 -10.20 4.85 16.59
N ALA A 672 -10.18 4.60 17.90
CA ALA A 672 -9.10 3.91 18.60
C ALA A 672 -7.71 4.56 18.40
N THR A 673 -7.62 5.89 18.47
CA THR A 673 -6.37 6.64 18.25
C THR A 673 -5.23 6.14 19.14
N MET A 674 -5.49 5.84 20.41
CA MET A 674 -4.47 5.28 21.31
C MET A 674 -3.89 3.95 20.80
N LYS A 675 -4.75 3.04 20.31
CA LYS A 675 -4.32 1.74 19.76
C LYS A 675 -3.40 1.97 18.57
N TRP A 676 -3.83 2.77 17.59
CA TRP A 676 -3.05 3.02 16.38
C TRP A 676 -1.78 3.84 16.64
N GLY A 677 -1.81 4.77 17.59
CA GLY A 677 -0.62 5.48 18.06
C GLY A 677 0.42 4.55 18.69
N VAL A 678 -0.02 3.59 19.52
CA VAL A 678 0.87 2.58 20.08
C VAL A 678 1.40 1.62 19.01
N GLU A 679 0.60 1.23 18.01
CA GLU A 679 1.09 0.44 16.88
C GLU A 679 2.15 1.20 16.04
N LEU A 680 1.97 2.52 15.83
CA LEU A 680 3.01 3.37 15.27
C LEU A 680 4.28 3.35 16.15
N GLY A 681 4.12 3.43 17.47
CA GLY A 681 5.23 3.28 18.40
C GLY A 681 6.00 1.98 18.22
N LYS A 682 5.30 0.84 18.17
CA LYS A 682 5.94 -0.45 17.88
C LYS A 682 6.69 -0.44 16.55
N ALA A 683 6.18 0.23 15.52
CA ALA A 683 6.88 0.37 14.24
C ALA A 683 8.17 1.22 14.35
N TYR A 684 8.14 2.32 15.12
CA TYR A 684 9.33 3.12 15.42
C TYR A 684 10.45 2.31 16.08
N TYR A 685 10.10 1.44 17.03
CA TYR A 685 11.07 0.62 17.77
C TYR A 685 11.42 -0.72 17.11
N SER A 686 10.64 -1.21 16.13
CA SER A 686 10.93 -2.45 15.40
C SER A 686 11.63 -2.25 14.07
N THR A 687 11.51 -1.06 13.47
CA THR A 687 12.25 -0.70 12.26
C THR A 687 13.65 -0.19 12.59
N THR A 688 14.57 -0.36 11.65
CA THR A 688 16.01 -0.16 11.87
C THR A 688 16.64 0.87 10.93
N THR A 689 15.92 1.37 9.91
CA THR A 689 16.44 2.36 8.95
C THR A 689 16.68 3.73 9.57
N PRO A 690 17.88 4.34 9.50
CA PRO A 690 18.25 5.52 10.28
C PRO A 690 17.24 6.68 10.17
N ILE A 691 16.99 7.38 11.28
CA ILE A 691 16.03 8.49 11.37
C ILE A 691 16.77 9.74 11.86
N PHE A 692 16.54 10.87 11.19
CA PHE A 692 16.98 12.20 11.59
C PHE A 692 15.79 13.09 11.89
N SER A 693 15.75 13.69 13.08
CA SER A 693 14.61 14.50 13.50
C SER A 693 14.92 15.99 13.47
N VAL A 694 14.10 16.75 12.76
CA VAL A 694 14.08 18.22 12.78
C VAL A 694 12.86 18.66 13.58
N ILE A 695 13.07 19.08 14.82
CA ILE A 695 12.00 19.57 15.69
C ILE A 695 11.70 21.02 15.30
N THR A 696 10.62 21.21 14.55
CA THR A 696 10.25 22.52 13.99
C THR A 696 9.45 23.38 14.96
N ARG A 697 8.59 22.78 15.80
CA ARG A 697 7.77 23.51 16.77
C ARG A 697 7.37 22.66 17.98
N ARG A 698 6.25 21.92 17.93
CA ARG A 698 5.72 21.20 19.10
C ARG A 698 6.22 19.77 19.22
N VAL A 699 6.47 19.33 20.45
CA VAL A 699 6.69 17.91 20.78
C VAL A 699 6.02 17.64 22.13
N TYR A 700 4.85 17.02 22.09
CA TYR A 700 4.08 16.74 23.29
C TYR A 700 3.64 15.30 23.44
N GLY A 701 3.59 14.88 24.71
CA GLY A 701 3.02 13.61 25.13
C GLY A 701 3.70 12.39 24.53
N VAL A 702 2.99 11.25 24.62
CA VAL A 702 3.48 9.95 24.15
C VAL A 702 3.76 9.97 22.64
N ALA A 703 2.97 10.70 21.84
CA ALA A 703 3.18 10.83 20.40
C ALA A 703 4.55 11.46 20.08
N GLY A 704 4.85 12.61 20.70
CA GLY A 704 6.14 13.27 20.51
C GLY A 704 7.31 12.44 21.04
N GLY A 705 7.14 11.79 22.19
CA GLY A 705 8.15 10.90 22.77
C GLY A 705 8.51 9.73 21.84
N ILE A 706 7.50 9.00 21.37
CA ILE A 706 7.68 7.87 20.44
C ILE A 706 8.47 8.27 19.19
N MET A 707 8.15 9.43 18.60
CA MET A 707 8.80 9.85 17.36
C MET A 707 10.27 10.21 17.57
N LEU A 708 10.66 10.68 18.75
CA LEU A 708 12.03 11.17 19.01
C LEU A 708 12.95 10.18 19.71
N ASP A 709 12.41 9.24 20.48
CA ASP A 709 13.16 8.34 21.37
C ASP A 709 13.34 6.93 20.79
N SER A 710 13.29 6.81 19.47
CA SER A 710 13.23 5.50 18.81
C SER A 710 14.57 4.96 18.31
N ARG A 711 15.67 5.73 18.41
CA ARG A 711 16.99 5.39 17.84
C ARG A 711 18.16 5.86 18.69
N GLU A 712 19.25 5.11 18.60
CA GLU A 712 20.49 5.38 19.32
C GLU A 712 21.70 5.45 18.36
N PRO A 713 22.62 6.41 18.55
CA PRO A 713 22.43 7.62 19.35
C PRO A 713 21.29 8.48 18.77
N TRP A 714 20.66 9.32 19.58
CA TRP A 714 19.69 10.30 19.07
C TRP A 714 20.35 11.24 18.06
N MET A 715 19.74 11.35 16.87
CA MET A 715 20.19 12.26 15.80
C MET A 715 19.10 13.28 15.52
N ARG A 716 19.14 14.41 16.22
CA ARG A 716 18.09 15.43 16.15
C ARG A 716 18.69 16.83 16.15
N ILE A 717 17.93 17.76 15.59
CA ILE A 717 18.15 19.20 15.71
C ILE A 717 16.81 19.84 16.05
N ALA A 718 16.83 20.95 16.76
CA ALA A 718 15.64 21.76 16.99
C ALA A 718 15.77 23.15 16.39
N TRP A 719 14.63 23.74 16.05
CA TRP A 719 14.54 25.15 15.71
C TRP A 719 14.27 25.99 16.98
N PRO A 720 14.55 27.31 16.96
CA PRO A 720 14.31 28.19 18.11
C PRO A 720 12.84 28.31 18.50
N SER A 721 11.92 27.90 17.62
CA SER A 721 10.47 27.82 17.84
C SER A 721 10.02 26.61 18.68
N GLY A 722 10.96 25.80 19.18
CA GLY A 722 10.69 24.63 20.00
C GLY A 722 9.75 24.91 21.17
N ASN A 723 8.77 24.04 21.37
CA ASN A 723 7.83 24.09 22.50
C ASN A 723 7.35 22.67 22.85
N TRP A 724 7.80 22.14 23.98
CA TRP A 724 7.71 20.71 24.25
C TRP A 724 7.48 20.39 25.73
N GLY A 725 7.03 19.16 25.99
CA GLY A 725 6.84 18.64 27.34
C GLY A 725 5.89 17.44 27.37
N SER A 726 5.54 16.97 28.56
CA SER A 726 4.55 15.90 28.71
C SER A 726 3.13 16.37 28.38
N LEU A 727 2.81 17.61 28.74
CA LEU A 727 1.49 18.23 28.56
C LEU A 727 1.67 19.71 28.14
N PRO A 728 0.79 20.25 27.28
CA PRO A 728 0.71 21.69 27.05
C PRO A 728 0.45 22.46 28.35
N LEU A 729 0.91 23.73 28.43
CA LEU A 729 0.61 24.59 29.58
C LEU A 729 -0.88 24.92 29.69
N ASP A 730 -1.55 25.08 28.55
CA ASP A 730 -2.98 25.40 28.47
C ASP A 730 -3.78 24.25 29.09
N GLY A 731 -4.39 24.46 30.27
CA GLY A 731 -5.04 23.42 31.07
C GLY A 731 -4.11 22.72 32.07
N GLY A 732 -2.80 22.69 31.81
CA GLY A 732 -1.81 22.06 32.69
C GLY A 732 -1.60 22.82 34.01
N ILE A 733 -1.66 24.15 33.97
CA ILE A 733 -1.53 24.99 35.17
C ILE A 733 -2.74 24.80 36.08
N GLU A 734 -3.96 24.77 35.52
CA GLU A 734 -5.19 24.56 36.27
C GLU A 734 -5.20 23.23 37.00
N VAL A 735 -4.69 22.17 36.36
CA VAL A 735 -4.62 20.83 36.96
C VAL A 735 -3.50 20.76 38.00
N GLY A 736 -2.29 21.22 37.66
CA GLY A 736 -1.13 21.17 38.56
C GLY A 736 -1.28 22.02 39.82
N HIS A 737 -1.94 23.18 39.69
CA HIS A 737 -2.15 24.14 40.79
C HIS A 737 -3.60 24.21 41.25
N ARG A 738 -4.44 23.19 40.97
CA ARG A 738 -5.87 23.19 41.31
C ARG A 738 -6.13 23.53 42.77
N HIS A 739 -5.36 22.93 43.68
CA HIS A 739 -5.54 23.14 45.13
C HIS A 739 -5.15 24.56 45.54
N GLU A 740 -4.03 25.07 45.05
CA GLU A 740 -3.55 26.42 45.30
C GLU A 740 -4.54 27.47 44.76
N LEU A 741 -4.96 27.34 43.50
CA LEU A 741 -5.92 28.25 42.86
C LEU A 741 -7.29 28.21 43.54
N LYS A 742 -7.75 27.03 43.98
CA LYS A 742 -9.00 26.90 44.75
C LYS A 742 -8.90 27.61 46.10
N GLN A 743 -7.82 27.39 46.86
CA GLN A 743 -7.64 28.05 48.15
C GLN A 743 -7.57 29.58 48.01
N ILE A 744 -6.89 30.09 46.99
CA ILE A 744 -6.82 31.53 46.70
C ILE A 744 -8.21 32.05 46.33
N GLY A 745 -8.98 31.31 45.53
CA GLY A 745 -10.35 31.68 45.18
C GLY A 745 -11.29 31.74 46.37
N GLU A 746 -11.16 30.79 47.31
CA GLU A 746 -11.94 30.75 48.55
C GLU A 746 -11.56 31.87 49.52
N LYS A 747 -10.28 32.24 49.61
CA LYS A 747 -9.78 33.24 50.58
C LYS A 747 -9.80 34.67 50.06
N GLU A 748 -9.42 34.89 48.81
CA GLU A 748 -9.11 36.21 48.24
C GLU A 748 -10.01 36.57 47.04
N GLY A 749 -10.78 35.60 46.52
CA GLY A 749 -11.71 35.81 45.43
C GLY A 749 -11.10 35.64 44.01
N PRO A 750 -11.94 35.77 42.96
CA PRO A 750 -11.60 35.37 41.59
C PRO A 750 -10.48 36.20 40.94
N GLU A 751 -10.33 37.47 41.30
CA GLU A 751 -9.26 38.32 40.77
C GLU A 751 -7.87 37.92 41.28
N ALA A 752 -7.79 37.43 42.53
CA ALA A 752 -6.55 36.88 43.08
C ALA A 752 -6.15 35.58 42.36
N VAL A 753 -7.13 34.74 42.01
CA VAL A 753 -6.90 33.53 41.20
C VAL A 753 -6.34 33.89 39.82
N LYS A 754 -6.94 34.86 39.13
CA LYS A 754 -6.44 35.32 37.82
C LYS A 754 -5.02 35.88 37.90
N ARG A 755 -4.72 36.68 38.93
CA ARG A 755 -3.37 37.22 39.15
C ARG A 755 -2.37 36.08 39.37
N ARG A 756 -2.70 35.13 40.25
CA ARG A 756 -1.82 34.00 40.54
C ARG A 756 -1.61 33.09 39.32
N TYR A 757 -2.68 32.82 38.58
CA TYR A 757 -2.60 32.05 37.34
C TYR A 757 -1.64 32.69 36.35
N LYS A 758 -1.73 34.02 36.17
CA LYS A 758 -0.84 34.77 35.28
C LYS A 758 0.62 34.73 35.74
N GLU A 759 0.88 34.85 37.05
CA GLU A 759 2.24 34.70 37.59
C GLU A 759 2.84 33.33 37.28
N LEU A 760 2.06 32.26 37.48
CA LEU A 760 2.46 30.89 37.15
C LEU A 760 2.69 30.72 35.65
N GLU A 761 1.80 31.26 34.81
CA GLU A 761 1.94 31.22 33.36
C GLU A 761 3.22 31.92 32.89
N ASP A 762 3.49 33.14 33.36
CA ASP A 762 4.70 33.89 33.04
C ASP A 762 5.96 33.16 33.51
N GLU A 763 5.93 32.55 34.70
CA GLU A 763 7.01 31.72 35.21
C GLU A 763 7.27 30.49 34.33
N TYR A 764 6.23 29.72 34.02
CA TYR A 764 6.35 28.53 33.18
C TYR A 764 6.84 28.88 31.77
N ILE A 765 6.27 29.90 31.12
CA ILE A 765 6.70 30.34 29.79
C ILE A 765 8.18 30.73 29.81
N ARG A 766 8.65 31.44 30.85
CA ARG A 766 10.07 31.80 31.01
C ARG A 766 10.96 30.55 31.19
N LEU A 767 10.48 29.53 31.89
CA LEU A 767 11.20 28.27 32.11
C LEU A 767 11.21 27.37 30.86
N MET A 768 10.20 27.47 30.00
CA MET A 768 10.09 26.74 28.72
C MET A 768 10.97 27.31 27.60
N ASN A 769 11.91 28.21 27.90
CA ASN A 769 12.90 28.67 26.94
C ASN A 769 13.71 27.47 26.38
N PRO A 770 13.69 27.20 25.06
CA PRO A 770 14.39 26.05 24.46
C PRO A 770 15.89 25.99 24.78
N VAL A 771 16.54 27.14 24.97
CA VAL A 771 17.96 27.21 25.35
C VAL A 771 18.20 26.55 26.70
N ARG A 772 17.24 26.57 27.63
CA ARG A 772 17.35 25.84 28.91
C ARG A 772 17.35 24.33 28.70
N THR A 773 16.62 23.84 27.71
CA THR A 773 16.63 22.41 27.32
C THR A 773 17.96 22.01 26.68
N ALA A 774 18.51 22.87 25.81
CA ALA A 774 19.83 22.65 25.21
C ALA A 774 20.97 22.72 26.25
N ALA A 775 20.88 23.61 27.23
CA ALA A 775 21.91 23.79 28.27
C ALA A 775 22.12 22.54 29.15
N VAL A 776 21.12 21.67 29.25
CA VAL A 776 21.20 20.37 29.95
C VAL A 776 21.37 19.19 28.98
N PHE A 777 21.66 19.47 27.71
CA PHE A 777 21.85 18.49 26.64
C PHE A 777 20.64 17.57 26.38
N ASN A 778 19.42 18.08 26.62
CA ASN A 778 18.19 17.34 26.29
C ASN A 778 17.71 17.57 24.84
N VAL A 779 18.54 18.23 24.03
CA VAL A 779 18.49 18.32 22.57
C VAL A 779 19.92 18.51 22.10
N GLU A 780 20.30 17.86 21.00
CA GLU A 780 21.70 17.81 20.55
C GLU A 780 22.19 19.16 20.03
N GLU A 781 21.32 19.91 19.34
CA GLU A 781 21.62 21.26 18.84
C GLU A 781 20.34 22.07 18.55
N ILE A 782 20.39 23.39 18.77
CA ILE A 782 19.39 24.35 18.30
C ILE A 782 19.99 25.15 17.16
N VAL A 783 19.49 24.95 15.94
CA VAL A 783 20.07 25.54 14.71
C VAL A 783 19.25 26.70 14.18
N ASP A 784 19.87 27.53 13.34
CA ASP A 784 19.13 28.46 12.51
C ASP A 784 18.30 27.68 11.46
N PRO A 785 16.98 27.88 11.36
CA PRO A 785 16.14 27.17 10.39
C PRO A 785 16.67 27.19 8.95
N LYS A 786 17.35 28.25 8.53
CA LYS A 786 17.90 28.40 7.17
C LYS A 786 18.96 27.34 6.83
N ASP A 787 19.64 26.78 7.82
CA ASP A 787 20.78 25.86 7.67
C ASP A 787 20.34 24.38 7.59
N THR A 788 19.04 24.12 7.77
CA THR A 788 18.46 22.76 7.86
C THR A 788 18.87 21.88 6.67
N ARG A 789 18.86 22.42 5.43
CA ARG A 789 19.24 21.68 4.23
C ARG A 789 20.66 21.14 4.28
N GLY A 790 21.63 22.00 4.58
CA GLY A 790 23.04 21.61 4.65
C GLY A 790 23.28 20.51 5.68
N ILE A 791 22.60 20.61 6.82
CA ILE A 791 22.66 19.58 7.88
C ILE A 791 22.07 18.26 7.39
N CYS A 792 20.85 18.26 6.88
CA CYS A 792 20.17 17.05 6.39
C CYS A 792 20.95 16.38 5.24
N CYS A 793 21.52 17.15 4.32
CA CYS A 793 22.34 16.62 3.22
C CYS A 793 23.64 15.97 3.72
N ARG A 794 24.34 16.58 4.68
CA ARG A 794 25.53 15.98 5.31
C ARG A 794 25.18 14.68 6.03
N TRP A 795 24.09 14.68 6.80
CA TRP A 795 23.61 13.49 7.48
C TRP A 795 23.27 12.37 6.48
N ALA A 796 22.50 12.67 5.42
CA ALA A 796 22.17 11.69 4.39
C ALA A 796 23.45 11.13 3.72
N LYS A 797 24.45 11.98 3.45
CA LYS A 797 25.76 11.52 2.94
C LYS A 797 26.42 10.51 3.88
N HIS A 798 26.39 10.74 5.18
CA HIS A 798 26.94 9.81 6.18
C HIS A 798 26.15 8.50 6.24
N MET A 799 24.82 8.55 6.21
CA MET A 799 23.98 7.35 6.25
C MET A 799 24.21 6.44 5.05
N TYR A 800 24.45 7.00 3.87
CA TYR A 800 24.85 6.24 2.67
C TYR A 800 26.33 5.79 2.65
N GLY A 801 27.09 6.10 3.70
CA GLY A 801 28.46 5.66 3.91
C GLY A 801 28.55 4.27 4.56
N LEU A 802 29.35 4.16 5.63
CA LEU A 802 29.52 2.91 6.39
C LEU A 802 28.22 2.35 6.98
N PRO A 803 27.30 3.15 7.57
CA PRO A 803 26.05 2.63 8.12
C PRO A 803 25.20 1.85 7.11
N MET A 804 25.11 2.31 5.85
CA MET A 804 24.41 1.56 4.79
C MET A 804 25.07 0.22 4.49
N LYS A 805 26.42 0.18 4.44
CA LYS A 805 27.16 -1.05 4.18
C LYS A 805 26.95 -2.09 5.29
N GLU A 806 27.01 -1.66 6.54
CA GLU A 806 26.73 -2.50 7.70
C GLU A 806 25.28 -3.01 7.67
N ARG A 807 24.32 -2.12 7.45
CA ARG A 807 22.90 -2.49 7.33
C ARG A 807 22.68 -3.55 6.25
N LEU A 808 23.26 -3.39 5.06
CA LEU A 808 23.10 -4.36 3.98
C LEU A 808 23.72 -5.72 4.33
N ALA A 809 24.88 -5.74 4.99
CA ALA A 809 25.49 -6.97 5.48
C ALA A 809 24.61 -7.67 6.54
N ASP A 810 24.04 -6.90 7.46
CA ASP A 810 23.11 -7.39 8.48
C ASP A 810 21.80 -7.92 7.87
N ARG A 811 21.30 -7.28 6.81
CA ARG A 811 20.12 -7.77 6.06
C ARG A 811 20.42 -9.03 5.24
N ALA A 812 21.59 -9.11 4.63
CA ALA A 812 22.00 -10.27 3.86
C ALA A 812 22.26 -11.50 4.76
N SER A 813 22.81 -11.29 5.95
CA SER A 813 23.05 -12.35 6.95
C SER A 813 21.78 -12.77 7.71
N GLY A 814 20.70 -11.99 7.63
CA GLY A 814 19.48 -12.21 8.39
C GLY A 814 19.52 -11.65 9.82
N LYS A 815 20.57 -10.94 10.22
CA LYS A 815 20.58 -10.22 11.51
C LYS A 815 19.50 -9.14 11.55
N ILE A 816 19.24 -8.45 10.43
CA ILE A 816 18.11 -7.54 10.27
C ILE A 816 17.04 -8.19 9.38
N HIS A 817 15.86 -8.41 9.95
CA HIS A 817 14.66 -8.88 9.26
C HIS A 817 13.65 -7.75 9.13
N ALA A 818 13.81 -6.89 8.12
CA ALA A 818 12.82 -5.86 7.84
C ALA A 818 11.51 -6.51 7.36
N VAL A 819 10.38 -6.08 7.93
CA VAL A 819 9.05 -6.61 7.61
C VAL A 819 8.14 -5.46 7.19
N PHE A 820 7.55 -5.57 6.00
CA PHE A 820 6.56 -4.62 5.51
C PHE A 820 5.14 -5.02 5.91
N THR A 821 4.85 -6.33 5.85
CA THR A 821 3.49 -6.87 6.07
C THR A 821 2.97 -6.72 7.48
#